data_AF-A0A1A7NNL6-F1
#
_entry.id   AF-A0A1A7NNL6-F1
#
_cell.length_a   1.000
_cell.length_b   1.000
_cell.length_c   1.000
_cell.angle_alpha   90.00
_cell.angle_beta   90.00
_cell.angle_gamma   90.00
#
_symmetry.space_group_name_H-M   'P 1'
#
loop_
_entity.id
_entity.type
_entity.pdbx_description
1 polymer ?
#
loop_
_entity_poly.entity_id
_entity_poly.type
_entity_poly.pdbx_seq_one_letter_code
_entity_poly.pdbx_strand_id
1 'polypeptide(L)'
;MNHTYRLVWNAVKQLWQCASENTRAKGKSSTVKTVVNNQITPPPQAFLTHDLLFSSSLKFPLTLFTTAILFTFTNSAWAAECPQPDGSQNPFIITANCEGEPGEPGKPGDVDGKPALKPAIQDTNTNLELIIKANVTGGKGGDGITDSDGNGGAGGFGGDAIILKSGNIIVENASIIKGGDGGNGSKGTNGSKNGNSIHGNHGGMGGDGRSAIMIDVGIVNIANSKIFGGNGGTGGEGGRGIFSGIGNRGGDGGKGGNGGNGAVAINFQKGVLNVIDSEILGGVGGQGGDANYGNDAAYGGHGGTGGIGGHGGGAINLIEGSLNIFNSKIIGQKGGDGGENLNGYGIYGKYDGHGGDGGNAIQSNLINKIKLTNKTIIQGGNGGDGDWNGGNGGQGGNAIQANFIDVMTVTGEVSILGGDGGNGGRDGIMDTDHGGNGGIGLKLQAANNILISGVGKIIGGNGGTGGTGGNGGNGGQAIQINTIDKFVITDNMIINGGNGNSSGSWVNTSGNGGTAIKFGDVNSVVIGGSVRINGGNRGTNSYDQDYGYSGYGLEADSIISLITTDNVSIRGGKGTAAIQAQTVNNIEITGSSIIYGGDEDGNYNTLMFSRGGGNAIQSQAVNNIFISNSSRIYGGMGGYGKNSERPGPAIAMDGDHGGTGGNGINVERVNNIIINSEVTIYGGVGGQGGQGSSNEFSSGVSGNGGNGGNALEFISVNNLILNGTTKVYGGVGGTGGIGSPGVSGIYQDKFNNIEATVGGIGSVGGKGGNGGNAIRLKTANVIMLDNMSMVFGGIGGTGGQGGIGGQGGFGEYSEGTGAKGGDGGAGGNGGSGGNALYVNNNNTIILAGKSSLIYGVGGLGGSGGLGGPGGYDCYGCNPKPNGEASLIKGLIGNNGAAIAFVGKNNVFEIHRNIIAKDFSEKVKRNIDFIQTLPLNKWLNPLELNELENKIKTILITDKQSIEQLPLSDYLEYKNPSWCMGPDCNKLGKITQIGFDKIKEILLEPSLLIEAQEAGIIGNVVMKAEDSSVSFDKLKAFAKTNTLALGGDASLTGLSFDLGLIGEVVPADTLAAVDAKPLRAFGLMEKRGTSTWQVTGTLDPNIIERFSVKEGVLELMPDVKVNSHMGVMNSGILTTPAITVANVSHTPIVSQLTVADQGVFQVVANNVNEYSRLHSTGDITLAKGSQLLVHAPNYQGKIGDMLKYVLVAEGTLNTQFSQFSDDNPLYDFVPNYSEANVMHLNVVRDKQQEPLLSGTTN
;
A
#
# COMPACT_ATOMS: atom_id res chain seq x y z
N MET A 1 40.24 13.71 -2.83
CA MET A 1 41.55 13.35 -3.39
C MET A 1 41.39 13.28 -4.90
N ASN A 2 42.25 13.93 -5.68
CA ASN A 2 42.14 13.86 -7.15
C ASN A 2 42.95 12.66 -7.62
N HIS A 3 42.27 11.60 -8.04
CA HIS A 3 42.87 10.40 -8.61
C HIS A 3 43.08 10.64 -10.11
N THR A 4 44.26 10.29 -10.63
CA THR A 4 44.55 10.33 -12.06
C THR A 4 44.87 8.91 -12.53
N TYR A 5 44.08 8.42 -13.49
CA TYR A 5 44.19 7.08 -14.04
C TYR A 5 44.92 7.11 -15.38
N ARG A 6 45.80 6.13 -15.61
CA ARG A 6 46.39 5.86 -16.93
C ARG A 6 45.63 4.72 -17.59
N LEU A 7 44.95 5.01 -18.70
CA LEU A 7 44.24 4.02 -19.51
C LEU A 7 45.12 3.57 -20.70
N VAL A 8 45.09 2.29 -21.04
CA VAL A 8 45.80 1.69 -22.16
C VAL A 8 44.82 0.81 -22.95
N TRP A 9 44.83 0.90 -24.28
CA TRP A 9 43.97 0.08 -25.13
C TRP A 9 44.50 -1.35 -25.23
N ASN A 10 43.69 -2.33 -24.82
CA ASN A 10 44.00 -3.74 -25.01
C ASN A 10 43.46 -4.20 -26.37
N ALA A 11 44.35 -4.36 -27.35
CA ALA A 11 43.96 -4.72 -28.72
C ALA A 11 43.35 -6.13 -28.83
N VAL A 12 43.73 -7.06 -27.95
CA VAL A 12 43.21 -8.45 -27.96
C VAL A 12 41.76 -8.48 -27.45
N LYS A 13 41.44 -7.67 -26.45
CA LYS A 13 40.11 -7.61 -25.83
C LYS A 13 39.23 -6.49 -26.38
N GLN A 14 39.77 -5.64 -27.26
CA GLN A 14 39.14 -4.43 -27.78
C GLN A 14 38.49 -3.55 -26.70
N LEU A 15 39.21 -3.29 -25.60
CA LEU A 15 38.72 -2.45 -24.50
C LEU A 15 39.85 -1.67 -23.82
N TRP A 16 39.50 -0.52 -23.23
CA TRP A 16 40.42 0.29 -22.43
C TRP A 16 40.63 -0.35 -21.05
N GLN A 17 41.88 -0.54 -20.65
CA GLN A 17 42.26 -1.09 -19.35
C GLN A 17 43.01 -0.04 -18.53
N CYS A 18 42.72 0.02 -17.23
CA CYS A 18 43.49 0.86 -16.31
C CYS A 18 44.83 0.19 -16.02
N ALA A 19 45.92 0.83 -16.43
CA ALA A 19 47.27 0.30 -16.22
C ALA A 19 47.89 0.76 -14.90
N SER A 20 47.49 1.93 -14.39
CA SER A 20 47.98 2.43 -13.10
C SER A 20 47.13 3.58 -12.57
N GLU A 21 46.98 3.64 -11.25
CA GLU A 21 46.42 4.78 -10.52
C GLU A 21 47.56 5.53 -9.82
N ASN A 22 47.70 6.82 -10.10
CA ASN A 22 48.66 7.68 -9.40
C ASN A 22 47.96 8.51 -8.33
N THR A 23 48.26 8.24 -7.07
CA THR A 23 47.83 9.03 -5.92
C THR A 23 48.84 10.14 -5.62
N ARG A 24 48.39 11.39 -5.62
CA ARG A 24 49.25 12.55 -5.32
C ARG A 24 49.22 12.85 -3.82
N ALA A 25 50.37 12.74 -3.14
CA ALA A 25 50.53 13.27 -1.78
C ALA A 25 50.59 14.80 -1.80
N LYS A 26 49.88 15.44 -0.85
CA LYS A 26 49.75 16.90 -0.72
C LYS A 26 51.12 17.56 -0.48
N GLY A 27 51.58 18.39 -1.43
CA GLY A 27 52.69 19.33 -1.21
C GLY A 27 53.79 19.31 -2.28
N LYS A 28 53.51 19.91 -3.45
CA LYS A 28 54.43 20.65 -4.34
C LYS A 28 53.72 20.91 -5.67
N SER A 29 53.42 22.17 -5.96
CA SER A 29 52.83 22.64 -7.21
C SER A 29 53.90 22.71 -8.30
N SER A 30 54.20 21.59 -8.96
CA SER A 30 54.78 21.64 -10.30
C SER A 30 53.65 21.45 -11.31
N THR A 31 53.53 22.42 -12.21
CA THR A 31 52.63 22.45 -13.36
C THR A 31 52.95 21.28 -14.29
N VAL A 32 52.15 20.21 -14.22
CA VAL A 32 52.15 19.20 -15.27
C VAL A 32 51.33 19.81 -16.40
N LYS A 33 51.98 20.14 -17.52
CA LYS A 33 51.28 20.44 -18.78
C LYS A 33 50.51 19.17 -19.16
N THR A 34 49.22 19.15 -18.86
CA THR A 34 48.26 18.23 -19.45
C THR A 34 48.22 18.54 -20.94
N VAL A 35 48.95 17.75 -21.72
CA VAL A 35 48.73 17.68 -23.16
C VAL A 35 47.39 16.97 -23.34
N VAL A 36 46.32 17.75 -23.41
CA VAL A 36 45.03 17.28 -23.90
C VAL A 36 45.21 17.05 -25.40
N ASN A 37 45.58 15.84 -25.77
CA ASN A 37 45.60 15.44 -27.17
C ASN A 37 44.18 15.02 -27.55
N ASN A 38 43.41 15.93 -28.16
CA ASN A 38 42.03 15.72 -28.64
C ASN A 38 41.92 14.76 -29.86
N GLN A 39 42.89 13.86 -30.05
CA GLN A 39 42.89 12.89 -31.14
C GLN A 39 43.32 11.52 -30.61
N ILE A 40 42.37 10.78 -30.04
CA ILE A 40 42.48 9.32 -29.95
C ILE A 40 41.17 8.77 -30.50
N THR A 41 41.04 8.79 -31.82
CA THR A 41 40.05 7.99 -32.53
C THR A 41 40.48 6.53 -32.46
N PRO A 42 39.60 5.59 -32.07
CA PRO A 42 39.88 4.16 -32.22
C PRO A 42 40.20 3.85 -33.69
N PRO A 43 41.07 2.87 -33.98
CA PRO A 43 41.37 2.50 -35.36
C PRO A 43 40.07 2.13 -36.08
N PRO A 44 39.87 2.54 -37.35
CA PRO A 44 38.62 2.31 -38.06
C PRO A 44 38.35 0.81 -38.12
N GLN A 45 37.20 0.40 -37.59
CA GLN A 45 36.69 -0.94 -37.82
C GLN A 45 36.47 -1.08 -39.34
N ALA A 46 37.19 -2.01 -39.97
CA ALA A 46 36.92 -2.42 -41.33
C ALA A 46 35.53 -3.06 -41.35
N PHE A 47 34.53 -2.24 -41.68
CA PHE A 47 33.19 -2.67 -42.01
C PHE A 47 33.26 -3.49 -43.31
N LEU A 48 33.13 -4.80 -43.20
CA LEU A 48 32.68 -5.64 -44.31
C LEU A 48 31.16 -5.42 -44.43
N THR A 49 30.78 -4.40 -45.20
CA THR A 49 29.40 -4.18 -45.63
C THR A 49 29.02 -5.22 -46.67
N HIS A 50 28.16 -6.16 -46.32
CA HIS A 50 27.23 -6.77 -47.25
C HIS A 50 26.09 -5.77 -47.47
N ASP A 51 26.01 -5.15 -48.64
CA ASP A 51 24.85 -5.29 -49.53
C ASP A 51 24.86 -4.35 -50.75
N LEU A 52 24.16 -4.85 -51.79
CA LEU A 52 23.53 -4.16 -52.93
C LEU A 52 24.35 -3.90 -54.22
N LEU A 53 24.13 -4.71 -55.28
CA LEU A 53 23.16 -4.41 -56.36
C LEU A 53 23.25 -5.36 -57.57
N PHE A 54 22.06 -5.72 -58.07
CA PHE A 54 21.78 -6.17 -59.43
C PHE A 54 22.26 -5.15 -60.48
N SER A 55 22.97 -5.59 -61.52
CA SER A 55 22.60 -5.31 -62.92
C SER A 55 23.44 -6.11 -63.92
N SER A 56 22.72 -6.62 -64.92
CA SER A 56 23.08 -7.14 -66.23
C SER A 56 24.44 -6.76 -66.84
N SER A 57 25.21 -7.75 -67.33
CA SER A 57 25.39 -8.02 -68.79
C SER A 57 26.56 -8.99 -69.10
N LEU A 58 26.26 -10.00 -69.92
CA LEU A 58 27.09 -10.55 -71.01
C LEU A 58 28.57 -10.98 -70.75
N LYS A 59 28.83 -12.30 -70.68
CA LYS A 59 29.31 -13.16 -71.79
C LYS A 59 29.86 -14.52 -71.29
N PHE A 60 29.32 -15.61 -71.84
CA PHE A 60 29.90 -16.97 -71.92
C PHE A 60 31.26 -16.96 -72.68
N PRO A 61 32.10 -18.04 -72.71
CA PRO A 61 31.73 -19.45 -72.51
C PRO A 61 32.74 -20.39 -71.78
N LEU A 62 32.25 -21.62 -71.54
CA LEU A 62 32.98 -22.90 -71.61
C LEU A 62 34.02 -23.25 -70.53
N THR A 63 33.58 -24.01 -69.52
CA THR A 63 34.24 -25.29 -69.15
C THR A 63 33.26 -26.20 -68.39
N LEU A 64 32.24 -26.66 -69.13
CA LEU A 64 31.56 -27.93 -68.86
C LEU A 64 32.44 -29.02 -69.47
N PHE A 65 33.05 -29.89 -68.66
CA PHE A 65 33.35 -31.32 -68.92
C PHE A 65 34.34 -31.87 -67.89
N THR A 66 33.95 -32.04 -66.62
CA THR A 66 34.64 -33.02 -65.73
C THR A 66 33.90 -33.39 -64.43
N THR A 67 32.90 -32.63 -63.98
CA THR A 67 32.24 -32.87 -62.67
C THR A 67 30.83 -33.49 -62.74
N ALA A 68 30.48 -34.13 -63.87
CA ALA A 68 29.17 -34.78 -64.05
C ALA A 68 29.20 -36.32 -63.96
N ILE A 69 30.34 -36.95 -63.66
CA ILE A 69 30.46 -38.42 -63.54
C ILE A 69 30.77 -38.88 -62.10
N LEU A 70 30.88 -37.98 -61.12
CA LEU A 70 31.09 -38.35 -59.70
C LEU A 70 29.90 -38.06 -58.77
N PHE A 71 28.73 -37.67 -59.30
CA PHE A 71 27.57 -37.26 -58.48
C PHE A 71 26.33 -38.17 -58.60
N THR A 72 26.45 -39.35 -59.22
CA THR A 72 25.31 -40.27 -59.44
C THR A 72 25.35 -41.58 -58.64
N PHE A 73 26.19 -41.68 -57.59
CA PHE A 73 26.28 -42.92 -56.77
C PHE A 73 26.26 -42.74 -55.23
N THR A 74 25.63 -41.71 -54.64
CA THR A 74 25.48 -41.63 -53.16
C THR A 74 24.11 -41.16 -52.64
N ASN A 75 23.03 -41.22 -53.43
CA ASN A 75 21.67 -40.88 -52.95
C ASN A 75 20.89 -42.06 -52.36
N SER A 76 21.60 -43.00 -51.74
CA SER A 76 21.02 -43.96 -50.80
C SER A 76 21.79 -43.92 -49.49
N ALA A 77 21.91 -42.74 -48.88
CA ALA A 77 22.35 -42.62 -47.50
C ALA A 77 21.20 -43.07 -46.59
N TRP A 78 21.01 -44.39 -46.49
CA TRP A 78 20.49 -44.97 -45.26
C TRP A 78 21.42 -44.49 -44.14
N ALA A 79 20.86 -44.01 -43.03
CA ALA A 79 21.59 -43.39 -41.94
C ALA A 79 22.84 -44.21 -41.60
N ALA A 80 24.02 -43.65 -41.92
CA ALA A 80 25.26 -44.22 -41.42
C ALA A 80 25.21 -44.08 -39.90
N GLU A 81 25.41 -45.19 -39.17
CA GLU A 81 25.55 -45.19 -37.72
C GLU A 81 26.45 -44.03 -37.30
N CYS A 82 26.03 -43.25 -36.29
CA CYS A 82 26.83 -42.14 -35.78
C CYS A 82 28.24 -42.65 -35.43
N PRO A 83 29.31 -41.98 -35.88
CA PRO A 83 30.65 -42.36 -35.48
C PRO A 83 30.76 -42.26 -33.95
N GLN A 84 31.22 -43.35 -33.32
CA GLN A 84 31.40 -43.40 -31.87
C GLN A 84 32.82 -42.96 -31.48
N PRO A 85 33.00 -42.22 -30.38
CA PRO A 85 34.32 -41.91 -29.84
C PRO A 85 35.00 -43.20 -29.36
N ASP A 86 36.18 -43.51 -29.87
CA ASP A 86 37.00 -44.65 -29.44
C ASP A 86 38.15 -44.24 -28.51
N GLY A 87 38.23 -42.95 -28.15
CA GLY A 87 39.29 -42.36 -27.34
C GLY A 87 40.56 -42.01 -28.11
N SER A 88 40.68 -42.32 -29.40
CA SER A 88 41.87 -42.01 -30.21
C SER A 88 41.90 -40.56 -30.73
N GLN A 89 40.75 -39.88 -30.75
CA GLN A 89 40.59 -38.52 -31.25
C GLN A 89 40.16 -37.57 -30.13
N ASN A 90 40.94 -36.51 -29.90
CA ASN A 90 40.62 -35.44 -28.97
C ASN A 90 41.17 -34.10 -29.52
N PRO A 91 40.33 -33.20 -30.08
CA PRO A 91 38.86 -33.26 -30.06
C PRO A 91 38.28 -34.29 -31.03
N PHE A 92 37.16 -34.91 -30.65
CA PHE A 92 36.31 -35.70 -31.54
C PHE A 92 35.28 -34.77 -32.21
N ILE A 93 35.26 -34.73 -33.54
CA ILE A 93 34.48 -33.73 -34.30
C ILE A 93 33.40 -34.40 -35.14
N ILE A 94 32.15 -33.97 -34.98
CA ILE A 94 31.00 -34.46 -35.74
C ILE A 94 30.59 -33.41 -36.78
N THR A 95 30.73 -33.76 -38.05
CA THR A 95 30.45 -32.85 -39.19
C THR A 95 29.34 -33.34 -40.12
N ALA A 96 28.77 -34.53 -39.88
CA ALA A 96 27.67 -35.09 -40.65
C ALA A 96 26.46 -35.34 -39.74
N ASN A 97 25.25 -35.18 -40.27
CA ASN A 97 24.03 -35.47 -39.53
C ASN A 97 23.98 -36.95 -39.18
N CYS A 98 23.54 -37.30 -37.97
CA CYS A 98 23.40 -38.70 -37.59
C CYS A 98 22.23 -38.90 -36.60
N GLU A 99 21.70 -40.12 -36.57
CA GLU A 99 20.51 -40.50 -35.79
C GLU A 99 20.81 -41.80 -35.02
N GLY A 100 20.32 -41.91 -33.78
CA GLY A 100 20.42 -43.14 -32.99
C GLY A 100 19.48 -44.23 -33.51
N GLU A 101 19.75 -45.49 -33.15
CA GLU A 101 18.94 -46.63 -33.57
C GLU A 101 17.50 -46.53 -33.02
N PRO A 102 16.45 -46.74 -33.85
CA PRO A 102 15.07 -46.78 -33.38
C PRO A 102 14.85 -47.92 -32.37
N GLY A 103 13.95 -47.68 -31.42
CA GLY A 103 13.44 -48.65 -30.46
C GLY A 103 12.75 -49.83 -31.08
N GLU A 104 13.02 -51.03 -30.56
CA GLU A 104 12.12 -52.15 -30.80
C GLU A 104 10.73 -51.83 -30.22
N PRO A 105 9.64 -52.19 -30.91
CA PRO A 105 8.29 -52.15 -30.35
C PRO A 105 8.22 -52.89 -29.01
N GLY A 106 7.54 -52.29 -28.02
CA GLY A 106 7.25 -52.96 -26.75
C GLY A 106 6.44 -54.23 -27.00
N LYS A 107 6.98 -55.39 -26.60
CA LYS A 107 6.21 -56.64 -26.66
C LYS A 107 5.24 -56.69 -25.47
N PRO A 108 4.01 -57.18 -25.67
CA PRO A 108 3.06 -57.35 -24.59
C PRO A 108 3.61 -58.30 -23.51
N GLY A 109 3.53 -57.88 -22.24
CA GLY A 109 4.04 -58.63 -21.09
C GLY A 109 5.40 -58.17 -20.55
N ASP A 110 6.15 -57.33 -21.29
CA ASP A 110 7.33 -56.63 -20.77
C ASP A 110 6.87 -55.42 -19.95
N VAL A 111 6.31 -55.68 -18.75
CA VAL A 111 5.89 -54.63 -17.80
C VAL A 111 7.10 -53.85 -17.23
N ASP A 112 8.29 -54.45 -17.32
CA ASP A 112 9.58 -53.86 -16.97
C ASP A 112 10.36 -53.62 -18.28
N GLY A 113 10.18 -52.44 -18.86
CA GLY A 113 10.70 -52.07 -20.18
C GLY A 113 12.12 -52.54 -20.47
N LYS A 114 12.30 -53.13 -21.66
CA LYS A 114 13.60 -53.51 -22.25
C LYS A 114 14.66 -52.39 -22.12
N PRO A 115 15.97 -52.76 -22.12
CA PRO A 115 17.06 -51.82 -21.85
C PRO A 115 17.02 -50.59 -22.75
N ALA A 116 17.40 -49.45 -22.17
CA ALA A 116 17.49 -48.15 -22.81
C ALA A 116 18.17 -48.25 -24.18
N LEU A 117 17.57 -47.61 -25.18
CA LEU A 117 18.13 -47.52 -26.52
C LEU A 117 19.55 -46.97 -26.50
N LYS A 118 20.40 -47.50 -27.39
CA LYS A 118 21.75 -46.96 -27.55
C LYS A 118 21.64 -45.48 -27.93
N PRO A 119 22.32 -44.59 -27.21
CA PRO A 119 22.33 -43.17 -27.58
C PRO A 119 23.01 -42.99 -28.94
N ALA A 120 22.73 -41.88 -29.62
CA ALA A 120 23.36 -41.59 -30.90
C ALA A 120 24.88 -41.49 -30.75
N ILE A 121 25.38 -40.87 -29.67
CA ILE A 121 26.80 -40.82 -29.30
C ILE A 121 26.95 -41.21 -27.83
N GLN A 122 27.80 -42.18 -27.54
CA GLN A 122 28.16 -42.57 -26.18
C GLN A 122 29.67 -42.51 -25.97
N ASP A 123 30.12 -41.83 -24.92
CA ASP A 123 31.47 -42.03 -24.39
C ASP A 123 31.45 -42.29 -22.89
N THR A 124 32.10 -43.37 -22.50
CA THR A 124 32.28 -43.76 -21.10
C THR A 124 33.65 -43.38 -20.56
N ASN A 125 34.55 -42.89 -21.41
CA ASN A 125 35.87 -42.42 -21.03
C ASN A 125 35.79 -41.04 -20.34
N THR A 126 36.89 -40.67 -19.68
CA THR A 126 37.03 -39.39 -19.00
C THR A 126 37.89 -38.41 -19.80
N ASN A 127 37.45 -37.15 -19.95
CA ASN A 127 38.16 -36.02 -20.59
C ASN A 127 38.06 -35.88 -22.13
N LEU A 128 36.97 -36.36 -22.75
CA LEU A 128 36.74 -36.12 -24.18
C LEU A 128 36.41 -34.64 -24.45
N GLU A 129 37.00 -34.02 -25.47
CA GLU A 129 36.48 -32.79 -26.08
C GLU A 129 35.66 -33.17 -27.34
N LEU A 130 34.34 -32.98 -27.27
CA LEU A 130 33.38 -33.27 -28.33
C LEU A 130 32.95 -31.97 -29.02
N ILE A 131 33.21 -31.83 -30.32
CA ILE A 131 32.81 -30.67 -31.13
C ILE A 131 31.72 -31.09 -32.12
N ILE A 132 30.56 -30.45 -32.06
CA ILE A 132 29.38 -30.78 -32.87
C ILE A 132 29.07 -29.64 -33.83
N LYS A 133 29.13 -29.96 -35.13
CA LYS A 133 28.86 -29.04 -36.25
C LYS A 133 27.72 -29.50 -37.15
N ALA A 134 26.96 -30.51 -36.73
CA ALA A 134 25.88 -31.13 -37.50
C ALA A 134 24.72 -31.54 -36.58
N ASN A 135 23.60 -31.96 -37.18
CA ASN A 135 22.42 -32.37 -36.41
C ASN A 135 22.61 -33.77 -35.81
N VAL A 136 22.17 -33.94 -34.57
CA VAL A 136 22.24 -35.22 -33.84
C VAL A 136 20.87 -35.50 -33.23
N THR A 137 20.29 -36.65 -33.57
CA THR A 137 18.97 -37.05 -33.05
C THR A 137 19.06 -38.41 -32.35
N GLY A 138 18.51 -38.54 -31.14
CA GLY A 138 18.34 -39.83 -30.48
C GLY A 138 17.30 -40.71 -31.19
N GLY A 139 17.43 -42.03 -31.11
CA GLY A 139 16.49 -42.95 -31.74
C GLY A 139 15.08 -42.85 -31.15
N LYS A 140 14.03 -42.91 -31.99
CA LYS A 140 12.63 -42.91 -31.51
C LYS A 140 12.26 -44.22 -30.83
N GLY A 141 11.42 -44.18 -29.81
CA GLY A 141 10.81 -45.36 -29.22
C GLY A 141 9.86 -46.06 -30.19
N GLY A 142 9.82 -47.40 -30.15
CA GLY A 142 8.90 -48.17 -30.98
C GLY A 142 7.46 -48.06 -30.47
N ASP A 143 6.48 -47.92 -31.37
CA ASP A 143 5.06 -47.94 -30.96
C ASP A 143 4.69 -49.29 -30.34
N GLY A 144 3.77 -49.27 -29.38
CA GLY A 144 3.23 -50.47 -28.77
C GLY A 144 2.49 -51.34 -29.79
N ILE A 145 2.50 -52.65 -29.57
CA ILE A 145 1.73 -53.61 -30.37
C ILE A 145 0.68 -54.25 -29.46
N THR A 146 -0.56 -54.37 -29.95
CA THR A 146 -1.65 -55.05 -29.22
C THR A 146 -1.36 -56.57 -29.14
N ASP A 147 -1.50 -57.20 -27.97
CA ASP A 147 -1.38 -58.67 -27.89
C ASP A 147 -2.58 -59.41 -28.49
N SER A 148 -2.41 -60.73 -28.60
CA SER A 148 -3.48 -61.68 -28.91
C SER A 148 -4.62 -61.69 -27.90
N ASP A 149 -4.37 -61.24 -26.67
CA ASP A 149 -5.37 -61.16 -25.59
C ASP A 149 -6.17 -59.84 -25.65
N GLY A 150 -5.71 -58.93 -26.52
CA GLY A 150 -6.34 -57.68 -26.86
C GLY A 150 -5.99 -56.48 -25.96
N ASN A 151 -5.01 -56.60 -25.07
CA ASN A 151 -4.50 -55.47 -24.30
C ASN A 151 -3.55 -54.62 -25.17
N GLY A 152 -3.62 -53.30 -25.00
CA GLY A 152 -2.68 -52.41 -25.65
C GLY A 152 -1.28 -52.57 -25.05
N GLY A 153 -0.29 -52.95 -25.86
CA GLY A 153 1.12 -52.84 -25.50
C GLY A 153 1.55 -51.39 -25.32
N ALA A 154 2.46 -51.16 -24.36
CA ALA A 154 3.05 -49.85 -24.09
C ALA A 154 4.03 -49.42 -25.19
N GLY A 155 4.16 -48.11 -25.40
CA GLY A 155 5.19 -47.54 -26.26
C GLY A 155 6.59 -47.68 -25.66
N GLY A 156 7.59 -47.89 -26.52
CA GLY A 156 8.99 -47.94 -26.13
C GLY A 156 9.54 -46.56 -25.77
N PHE A 157 10.56 -46.51 -24.92
CA PHE A 157 11.28 -45.27 -24.60
C PHE A 157 12.06 -44.75 -25.82
N GLY A 158 12.23 -43.43 -25.93
CA GLY A 158 13.23 -42.85 -26.83
C GLY A 158 14.66 -43.24 -26.44
N GLY A 159 15.64 -42.86 -27.27
CA GLY A 159 17.08 -42.92 -26.98
C GLY A 159 17.69 -41.53 -26.77
N ASP A 160 18.69 -41.40 -25.90
CA ASP A 160 19.38 -40.11 -25.70
C ASP A 160 20.19 -39.75 -26.96
N ALA A 161 20.39 -38.46 -27.26
CA ALA A 161 21.22 -38.07 -28.40
C ALA A 161 22.72 -38.21 -28.07
N ILE A 162 23.15 -37.67 -26.93
CA ILE A 162 24.56 -37.67 -26.50
C ILE A 162 24.65 -38.03 -25.02
N ILE A 163 25.50 -39.01 -24.68
CA ILE A 163 25.85 -39.35 -23.30
C ILE A 163 27.36 -39.30 -23.13
N LEU A 164 27.86 -38.43 -22.25
CA LEU A 164 29.29 -38.37 -21.88
C LEU A 164 29.47 -38.51 -20.37
N LYS A 165 30.37 -39.39 -19.92
CA LYS A 165 30.69 -39.46 -18.49
C LYS A 165 31.43 -38.22 -18.01
N SER A 166 32.45 -37.76 -18.73
CA SER A 166 33.06 -36.46 -18.44
C SER A 166 33.82 -35.87 -19.62
N GLY A 167 33.85 -34.55 -19.75
CA GLY A 167 34.52 -33.88 -20.86
C GLY A 167 34.03 -32.47 -21.15
N ASN A 168 34.42 -31.95 -22.31
CA ASN A 168 33.96 -30.69 -22.84
C ASN A 168 33.07 -30.94 -24.07
N ILE A 169 31.89 -30.34 -24.13
CA ILE A 169 31.04 -30.35 -25.32
C ILE A 169 31.02 -28.94 -25.91
N ILE A 170 31.26 -28.81 -27.20
CA ILE A 170 31.17 -27.56 -27.96
C ILE A 170 30.17 -27.78 -29.09
N VAL A 171 29.03 -27.10 -29.05
CA VAL A 171 27.99 -27.14 -30.09
C VAL A 171 27.99 -25.81 -30.83
N GLU A 172 28.18 -25.85 -32.14
CA GLU A 172 28.27 -24.66 -32.99
C GLU A 172 27.56 -24.85 -34.35
N ASN A 173 27.55 -23.80 -35.18
CA ASN A 173 27.04 -23.79 -36.56
C ASN A 173 25.55 -24.13 -36.75
N ALA A 174 24.64 -23.62 -35.91
CA ALA A 174 23.19 -23.87 -36.09
C ALA A 174 22.80 -25.35 -36.01
N SER A 175 23.61 -26.16 -35.32
CA SER A 175 23.31 -27.56 -35.07
C SER A 175 22.01 -27.72 -34.28
N ILE A 176 21.22 -28.73 -34.66
CA ILE A 176 20.04 -29.19 -33.93
C ILE A 176 20.39 -30.49 -33.21
N ILE A 177 20.28 -30.51 -31.88
CA ILE A 177 20.45 -31.72 -31.07
C ILE A 177 19.10 -32.07 -30.46
N LYS A 178 18.57 -33.26 -30.74
CA LYS A 178 17.25 -33.69 -30.29
C LYS A 178 17.31 -35.05 -29.61
N GLY A 179 16.74 -35.20 -28.43
CA GLY A 179 16.52 -36.50 -27.81
C GLY A 179 15.44 -37.32 -28.53
N GLY A 180 15.49 -38.64 -28.44
CA GLY A 180 14.51 -39.52 -29.06
C GLY A 180 13.11 -39.36 -28.46
N ASP A 181 12.10 -39.26 -29.32
CA ASP A 181 10.69 -39.25 -28.89
C ASP A 181 10.29 -40.64 -28.38
N GLY A 182 9.42 -40.71 -27.37
CA GLY A 182 8.80 -41.96 -26.92
C GLY A 182 7.80 -42.51 -27.93
N GLY A 183 7.64 -43.83 -27.96
CA GLY A 183 6.66 -44.52 -28.81
C GLY A 183 5.24 -44.38 -28.28
N ASN A 184 4.24 -44.45 -29.16
CA ASN A 184 2.84 -44.38 -28.74
C ASN A 184 2.37 -45.70 -28.12
N GLY A 185 1.49 -45.62 -27.12
CA GLY A 185 0.76 -46.78 -26.63
C GLY A 185 -0.25 -47.28 -27.67
N SER A 186 -0.43 -48.59 -27.77
CA SER A 186 -1.44 -49.16 -28.67
C SER A 186 -2.84 -49.13 -28.09
N LYS A 187 -3.86 -49.06 -28.96
CA LYS A 187 -5.26 -49.13 -28.55
C LYS A 187 -5.60 -50.49 -27.95
N GLY A 188 -6.40 -50.51 -26.88
CA GLY A 188 -7.02 -51.72 -26.37
C GLY A 188 -8.07 -52.25 -27.36
N THR A 189 -8.20 -53.58 -27.47
CA THR A 189 -9.24 -54.16 -28.33
C THR A 189 -10.62 -54.02 -27.71
N ASN A 190 -11.64 -53.93 -28.57
CA ASN A 190 -13.03 -54.01 -28.15
C ASN A 190 -13.35 -55.39 -27.54
N GLY A 191 -14.25 -55.43 -26.56
CA GLY A 191 -14.70 -56.69 -25.93
C GLY A 191 -15.28 -57.67 -26.95
N SER A 192 -15.01 -58.97 -26.79
CA SER A 192 -15.50 -60.01 -27.71
C SER A 192 -16.97 -60.32 -27.48
N LYS A 193 -17.77 -60.41 -28.58
CA LYS A 193 -19.21 -60.75 -28.52
C LYS A 193 -19.53 -62.15 -27.96
N ASN A 194 -18.54 -63.05 -27.89
CA ASN A 194 -18.75 -64.48 -27.63
C ASN A 194 -18.10 -65.01 -26.34
N GLY A 195 -17.51 -64.15 -25.50
CA GLY A 195 -16.85 -64.55 -24.24
C GLY A 195 -17.51 -63.98 -23.00
N ASN A 196 -17.36 -64.65 -21.85
CA ASN A 196 -17.87 -64.20 -20.54
C ASN A 196 -17.23 -62.89 -20.01
N SER A 197 -16.30 -62.27 -20.76
CA SER A 197 -15.71 -60.98 -20.43
C SER A 197 -16.27 -59.91 -21.35
N ILE A 198 -17.16 -59.07 -20.81
CA ILE A 198 -17.87 -58.01 -21.54
C ILE A 198 -17.07 -56.68 -21.48
N HIS A 199 -15.95 -56.65 -20.76
CA HIS A 199 -15.14 -55.44 -20.54
C HIS A 199 -14.23 -55.14 -21.75
N GLY A 200 -14.11 -53.86 -22.11
CA GLY A 200 -13.08 -53.40 -23.03
C GLY A 200 -11.69 -53.46 -22.39
N ASN A 201 -10.67 -53.84 -23.15
CA ASN A 201 -9.29 -53.89 -22.65
C ASN A 201 -8.70 -52.48 -22.50
N HIS A 202 -7.71 -52.34 -21.62
CA HIS A 202 -7.02 -51.05 -21.41
C HIS A 202 -6.12 -50.69 -22.60
N GLY A 203 -5.99 -49.38 -22.86
CA GLY A 203 -4.98 -48.87 -23.77
C GLY A 203 -3.58 -48.94 -23.15
N GLY A 204 -2.55 -49.10 -23.98
CA GLY A 204 -1.16 -49.14 -23.52
C GLY A 204 -0.65 -47.75 -23.12
N MET A 205 0.29 -47.67 -22.19
CA MET A 205 0.93 -46.39 -21.84
C MET A 205 1.85 -45.89 -22.98
N GLY A 206 1.95 -44.58 -23.17
CA GLY A 206 2.97 -43.98 -24.04
C GLY A 206 4.37 -44.13 -23.44
N GLY A 207 5.39 -44.25 -24.28
CA GLY A 207 6.78 -44.29 -23.84
C GLY A 207 7.32 -42.91 -23.48
N ASP A 208 8.24 -42.81 -22.53
CA ASP A 208 8.90 -41.53 -22.23
C ASP A 208 9.91 -41.13 -23.31
N GLY A 209 10.04 -39.83 -23.55
CA GLY A 209 11.14 -39.29 -24.35
C GLY A 209 12.49 -39.43 -23.66
N ARG A 210 13.57 -39.04 -24.34
CA ARG A 210 14.94 -39.01 -23.78
C ARG A 210 15.68 -37.69 -23.98
N SER A 211 16.77 -37.51 -23.26
CA SER A 211 17.54 -36.27 -23.23
C SER A 211 18.34 -36.04 -24.52
N ALA A 212 18.55 -34.78 -24.86
CA ALA A 212 19.41 -34.43 -25.99
C ALA A 212 20.89 -34.60 -25.59
N ILE A 213 21.24 -34.09 -24.40
CA ILE A 213 22.60 -34.14 -23.87
C ILE A 213 22.55 -34.62 -22.42
N MET A 214 23.30 -35.65 -22.09
CA MET A 214 23.56 -36.11 -20.73
C MET A 214 25.06 -36.09 -20.45
N ILE A 215 25.47 -35.39 -19.39
CA ILE A 215 26.87 -35.33 -18.98
C ILE A 215 27.03 -35.37 -17.46
N ASP A 216 27.95 -36.17 -16.92
CA ASP A 216 28.17 -36.17 -15.46
C ASP A 216 29.08 -35.02 -15.05
N VAL A 217 30.28 -34.89 -15.62
CA VAL A 217 31.22 -33.82 -15.20
C VAL A 217 31.85 -33.11 -16.40
N GLY A 218 31.80 -31.78 -16.48
CA GLY A 218 32.40 -31.12 -17.64
C GLY A 218 32.24 -29.62 -17.84
N ILE A 219 32.45 -29.18 -19.08
CA ILE A 219 32.08 -27.86 -19.59
C ILE A 219 31.26 -28.05 -20.87
N VAL A 220 30.07 -27.47 -20.94
CA VAL A 220 29.22 -27.50 -22.14
C VAL A 220 29.09 -26.09 -22.69
N ASN A 221 29.53 -25.87 -23.91
CA ASN A 221 29.43 -24.60 -24.63
C ASN A 221 28.48 -24.77 -25.82
N ILE A 222 27.39 -24.00 -25.84
CA ILE A 222 26.38 -24.05 -26.90
C ILE A 222 26.27 -22.65 -27.49
N ALA A 223 26.53 -22.54 -28.79
CA ALA A 223 26.52 -21.27 -29.49
C ALA A 223 25.72 -21.36 -30.80
N ASN A 224 24.78 -20.44 -31.00
CA ASN A 224 23.96 -20.35 -32.22
C ASN A 224 23.27 -21.67 -32.57
N SER A 225 22.70 -22.41 -31.62
CA SER A 225 22.18 -23.78 -31.85
C SER A 225 20.80 -24.01 -31.21
N LYS A 226 20.17 -25.14 -31.56
CA LYS A 226 18.88 -25.55 -30.97
C LYS A 226 18.98 -26.93 -30.32
N ILE A 227 18.51 -27.05 -29.08
CA ILE A 227 18.54 -28.29 -28.32
C ILE A 227 17.12 -28.65 -27.87
N PHE A 228 16.67 -29.87 -28.13
CA PHE A 228 15.32 -30.33 -27.85
C PHE A 228 15.33 -31.63 -27.03
N GLY A 229 14.58 -31.68 -25.94
CA GLY A 229 14.22 -32.96 -25.32
C GLY A 229 13.34 -33.79 -26.25
N GLY A 230 13.39 -35.12 -26.11
CA GLY A 230 12.45 -36.00 -26.78
C GLY A 230 11.04 -35.86 -26.20
N ASN A 231 10.02 -35.85 -27.06
CA ASN A 231 8.63 -35.80 -26.60
C ASN A 231 8.21 -37.15 -25.99
N GLY A 232 7.27 -37.13 -25.07
CA GLY A 232 6.59 -38.34 -24.63
C GLY A 232 5.62 -38.87 -25.68
N GLY A 233 5.43 -40.18 -25.74
CA GLY A 233 4.47 -40.82 -26.62
C GLY A 233 3.03 -40.70 -26.12
N THR A 234 2.06 -40.71 -27.03
CA THR A 234 0.64 -40.66 -26.65
C THR A 234 0.19 -41.98 -26.05
N GLY A 235 -0.65 -41.93 -25.01
CA GLY A 235 -1.31 -43.11 -24.45
C GLY A 235 -2.30 -43.74 -25.42
N GLY A 236 -2.41 -45.06 -25.41
CA GLY A 236 -3.36 -45.79 -26.25
C GLY A 236 -4.81 -45.59 -25.78
N GLU A 237 -5.74 -45.51 -26.72
CA GLU A 237 -7.18 -45.46 -26.38
C GLU A 237 -7.63 -46.77 -25.73
N GLY A 238 -8.59 -46.69 -24.80
CA GLY A 238 -9.26 -47.87 -24.25
C GLY A 238 -10.09 -48.61 -25.31
N GLY A 239 -10.35 -49.90 -25.12
CA GLY A 239 -11.25 -50.67 -25.97
C GLY A 239 -12.73 -50.39 -25.69
N ARG A 240 -13.60 -50.47 -26.70
CA ARG A 240 -15.06 -50.34 -26.51
C ARG A 240 -15.68 -51.59 -25.88
N GLY A 241 -16.57 -51.40 -24.91
CA GLY A 241 -17.45 -52.46 -24.43
C GLY A 241 -18.52 -52.79 -25.47
N ILE A 242 -18.73 -54.07 -25.80
CA ILE A 242 -19.76 -54.49 -26.78
C ILE A 242 -20.97 -55.08 -26.06
N PHE A 243 -22.18 -54.63 -26.43
CA PHE A 243 -23.44 -55.13 -25.87
C PHE A 243 -23.78 -56.53 -26.39
N SER A 244 -24.01 -57.49 -25.48
CA SER A 244 -24.47 -58.85 -25.81
C SER A 244 -25.80 -59.16 -25.12
N GLY A 245 -26.89 -58.99 -25.87
CA GLY A 245 -28.21 -59.56 -25.56
C GLY A 245 -29.05 -58.83 -24.49
N ILE A 246 -30.38 -58.88 -24.70
CA ILE A 246 -31.41 -58.35 -23.80
C ILE A 246 -31.37 -59.14 -22.48
N GLY A 247 -30.85 -58.54 -21.40
CA GLY A 247 -30.95 -59.09 -20.04
C GLY A 247 -29.69 -59.07 -19.16
N ASN A 248 -28.52 -58.71 -19.70
CA ASN A 248 -27.25 -58.69 -18.95
C ASN A 248 -26.72 -57.26 -18.76
N ARG A 249 -26.01 -57.04 -17.64
CA ARG A 249 -25.33 -55.76 -17.34
C ARG A 249 -24.39 -55.38 -18.50
N GLY A 250 -24.41 -54.11 -18.92
CA GLY A 250 -23.46 -53.62 -19.92
C GLY A 250 -22.03 -53.79 -19.42
N GLY A 251 -21.11 -54.18 -20.30
CA GLY A 251 -19.69 -54.29 -19.95
C GLY A 251 -19.03 -52.91 -19.89
N ASP A 252 -18.06 -52.77 -18.99
CA ASP A 252 -17.36 -51.51 -18.79
C ASP A 252 -16.45 -51.17 -19.98
N GLY A 253 -16.32 -49.87 -20.27
CA GLY A 253 -15.36 -49.38 -21.24
C GLY A 253 -13.92 -49.58 -20.75
N GLY A 254 -12.99 -49.86 -21.67
CA GLY A 254 -11.57 -49.90 -21.35
C GLY A 254 -11.06 -48.52 -20.96
N LYS A 255 -10.17 -48.47 -19.96
CA LYS A 255 -9.44 -47.23 -19.61
C LYS A 255 -8.44 -46.85 -20.70
N GLY A 256 -8.28 -45.55 -20.94
CA GLY A 256 -7.18 -45.05 -21.74
C GLY A 256 -5.82 -45.24 -21.04
N GLY A 257 -4.76 -45.42 -21.82
CA GLY A 257 -3.39 -45.48 -21.30
C GLY A 257 -2.86 -44.07 -20.98
N ASN A 258 -1.95 -43.96 -20.02
CA ASN A 258 -1.32 -42.67 -19.71
C ASN A 258 -0.37 -42.23 -20.85
N GLY A 259 -0.23 -40.93 -21.05
CA GLY A 259 0.81 -40.37 -21.92
C GLY A 259 2.21 -40.52 -21.30
N GLY A 260 3.22 -40.68 -22.14
CA GLY A 260 4.62 -40.71 -21.72
C GLY A 260 5.13 -39.32 -21.35
N ASN A 261 6.14 -39.23 -20.49
CA ASN A 261 6.74 -37.97 -20.09
C ASN A 261 7.67 -37.41 -21.18
N GLY A 262 7.66 -36.09 -21.34
CA GLY A 262 8.68 -35.38 -22.10
C GLY A 262 10.01 -35.37 -21.36
N ALA A 263 11.12 -35.41 -22.11
CA ALA A 263 12.45 -35.49 -21.50
C ALA A 263 13.10 -34.12 -21.27
N VAL A 264 14.06 -34.11 -20.33
CA VAL A 264 14.92 -32.94 -20.12
C VAL A 264 15.88 -32.78 -21.30
N ALA A 265 16.01 -31.58 -21.89
CA ALA A 265 16.92 -31.41 -23.03
C ALA A 265 18.40 -31.59 -22.66
N ILE A 266 18.84 -30.96 -21.56
CA ILE A 266 20.21 -31.09 -21.05
C ILE A 266 20.18 -31.55 -19.61
N ASN A 267 20.79 -32.69 -19.32
CA ASN A 267 20.98 -33.20 -17.97
C ASN A 267 22.48 -33.19 -17.63
N PHE A 268 22.86 -32.42 -16.60
CA PHE A 268 24.25 -32.13 -16.27
C PHE A 268 24.49 -32.30 -14.76
N GLN A 269 25.29 -33.28 -14.33
CA GLN A 269 25.49 -33.48 -12.89
C GLN A 269 26.40 -32.41 -12.29
N LYS A 270 27.55 -32.11 -12.91
CA LYS A 270 28.53 -31.17 -12.36
C LYS A 270 29.30 -30.41 -13.43
N GLY A 271 29.30 -29.08 -13.40
CA GLY A 271 30.22 -28.34 -14.27
C GLY A 271 29.84 -26.91 -14.63
N VAL A 272 30.25 -26.46 -15.82
CA VAL A 272 29.94 -25.13 -16.36
C VAL A 272 29.15 -25.26 -17.66
N LEU A 273 27.95 -24.70 -17.72
CA LEU A 273 27.14 -24.64 -18.93
C LEU A 273 27.09 -23.19 -19.45
N ASN A 274 27.57 -22.98 -20.67
CA ASN A 274 27.54 -21.70 -21.38
C ASN A 274 26.59 -21.81 -22.57
N VAL A 275 25.57 -20.96 -22.61
CA VAL A 275 24.57 -20.91 -23.69
C VAL A 275 24.54 -19.51 -24.30
N ILE A 276 24.82 -19.41 -25.59
CA ILE A 276 24.98 -18.15 -26.31
C ILE A 276 24.13 -18.21 -27.58
N ASP A 277 23.28 -17.21 -27.82
CA ASP A 277 22.48 -17.09 -29.05
C ASP A 277 21.69 -18.37 -29.42
N SER A 278 21.21 -19.13 -28.43
CA SER A 278 20.68 -20.48 -28.64
C SER A 278 19.25 -20.67 -28.10
N GLU A 279 18.56 -21.70 -28.59
CA GLU A 279 17.23 -22.11 -28.12
C GLU A 279 17.30 -23.51 -27.49
N ILE A 280 16.88 -23.67 -26.23
CA ILE A 280 16.85 -24.95 -25.52
C ILE A 280 15.43 -25.19 -25.04
N LEU A 281 14.80 -26.25 -25.53
CA LEU A 281 13.42 -26.62 -25.19
C LEU A 281 13.40 -28.03 -24.62
N GLY A 282 12.67 -28.26 -23.52
CA GLY A 282 12.36 -29.62 -23.06
C GLY A 282 11.56 -30.44 -24.09
N GLY A 283 11.19 -31.67 -23.74
CA GLY A 283 10.25 -32.48 -24.49
C GLY A 283 8.80 -32.22 -24.07
N VAL A 284 7.84 -32.26 -24.99
CA VAL A 284 6.42 -32.13 -24.65
C VAL A 284 5.93 -33.43 -24.00
N GLY A 285 5.08 -33.34 -22.98
CA GLY A 285 4.40 -34.52 -22.42
C GLY A 285 3.43 -35.15 -23.41
N GLY A 286 3.39 -36.48 -23.48
CA GLY A 286 2.46 -37.21 -24.33
C GLY A 286 1.02 -37.06 -23.84
N GLN A 287 0.05 -37.04 -24.76
CA GLN A 287 -1.37 -36.98 -24.39
C GLN A 287 -1.81 -38.27 -23.72
N GLY A 288 -2.73 -38.18 -22.76
CA GLY A 288 -3.45 -39.34 -22.25
C GLY A 288 -4.30 -39.97 -23.36
N GLY A 289 -4.44 -41.29 -23.34
CA GLY A 289 -5.32 -41.99 -24.26
C GLY A 289 -6.79 -41.79 -23.86
N ASP A 290 -7.68 -41.68 -24.85
CA ASP A 290 -9.10 -41.49 -24.59
C ASP A 290 -9.74 -42.75 -24.00
N ALA A 291 -10.74 -42.54 -23.13
CA ALA A 291 -11.64 -43.61 -22.72
C ALA A 291 -12.65 -43.88 -23.83
N ASN A 292 -12.96 -45.15 -24.06
CA ASN A 292 -14.00 -45.53 -25.02
C ASN A 292 -15.32 -45.88 -24.33
N TYR A 293 -16.42 -45.65 -25.06
CA TYR A 293 -17.80 -45.81 -24.60
C TYR A 293 -18.10 -47.20 -24.02
N GLY A 294 -18.74 -47.22 -22.84
CA GLY A 294 -19.65 -48.28 -22.44
C GLY A 294 -21.00 -48.07 -23.13
N ASN A 295 -21.62 -49.12 -23.66
CA ASN A 295 -22.89 -48.97 -24.38
C ASN A 295 -24.04 -48.73 -23.38
N ASP A 296 -24.68 -47.57 -23.44
CA ASP A 296 -25.78 -47.12 -22.57
C ASP A 296 -27.04 -47.98 -22.77
N ALA A 297 -27.18 -49.04 -21.98
CA ALA A 297 -28.45 -49.73 -21.84
C ALA A 297 -28.81 -49.83 -20.36
N ALA A 298 -29.62 -48.88 -19.87
CA ALA A 298 -30.52 -48.87 -18.69
C ALA A 298 -30.09 -49.49 -17.34
N TYR A 299 -28.93 -50.15 -17.22
CA TYR A 299 -28.57 -51.07 -16.13
C TYR A 299 -27.07 -51.00 -15.76
N GLY A 300 -26.51 -49.79 -15.69
CA GLY A 300 -25.33 -49.51 -14.84
C GLY A 300 -23.95 -50.01 -15.31
N GLY A 301 -23.62 -49.91 -16.59
CA GLY A 301 -22.22 -50.05 -17.03
C GLY A 301 -21.40 -48.80 -16.69
N HIS A 302 -20.16 -48.97 -16.22
CA HIS A 302 -19.27 -47.85 -15.95
C HIS A 302 -18.45 -47.49 -17.20
N GLY A 303 -18.30 -46.20 -17.49
CA GLY A 303 -17.37 -45.72 -18.52
C GLY A 303 -15.92 -46.02 -18.13
N GLY A 304 -15.05 -46.15 -19.13
CA GLY A 304 -13.61 -46.14 -18.89
C GLY A 304 -13.15 -44.80 -18.28
N THR A 305 -11.99 -44.78 -17.65
CA THR A 305 -11.32 -43.52 -17.24
C THR A 305 -10.35 -43.11 -18.34
N GLY A 306 -10.29 -41.82 -18.66
CA GLY A 306 -9.28 -41.28 -19.57
C GLY A 306 -7.88 -41.46 -18.99
N GLY A 307 -6.87 -41.57 -19.84
CA GLY A 307 -5.47 -41.61 -19.42
C GLY A 307 -5.01 -40.26 -18.87
N ILE A 308 -4.05 -40.28 -17.95
CA ILE A 308 -3.38 -39.08 -17.46
C ILE A 308 -2.39 -38.59 -18.52
N GLY A 309 -2.36 -37.28 -18.78
CA GLY A 309 -1.37 -36.66 -19.65
C GLY A 309 0.04 -36.75 -19.05
N GLY A 310 1.05 -37.03 -19.88
CA GLY A 310 2.44 -37.10 -19.43
C GLY A 310 2.99 -35.75 -19.02
N HIS A 311 3.97 -35.71 -18.11
CA HIS A 311 4.59 -34.45 -17.69
C HIS A 311 5.48 -33.85 -18.79
N GLY A 312 5.54 -32.52 -18.84
CA GLY A 312 6.46 -31.79 -19.72
C GLY A 312 7.91 -31.93 -19.24
N GLY A 313 8.82 -32.11 -20.16
CA GLY A 313 10.25 -32.15 -19.91
C GLY A 313 10.82 -30.76 -19.62
N GLY A 314 11.80 -30.70 -18.72
CA GLY A 314 12.54 -29.47 -18.46
C GLY A 314 13.54 -29.12 -19.57
N ALA A 315 14.04 -27.89 -19.64
CA ALA A 315 15.10 -27.57 -20.60
C ALA A 315 16.49 -27.94 -20.05
N ILE A 316 16.82 -27.54 -18.83
CA ILE A 316 18.12 -27.80 -18.21
C ILE A 316 17.92 -28.36 -16.80
N ASN A 317 18.53 -29.51 -16.52
CA ASN A 317 18.71 -30.03 -15.17
C ASN A 317 20.21 -30.00 -14.83
N LEU A 318 20.61 -29.14 -13.90
CA LEU A 318 22.00 -28.98 -13.47
C LEU A 318 22.13 -29.36 -11.99
N ILE A 319 22.75 -30.47 -11.61
CA ILE A 319 22.80 -30.83 -10.18
C ILE A 319 23.74 -29.90 -9.40
N GLU A 320 24.96 -29.69 -9.87
CA GLU A 320 25.97 -28.82 -9.27
C GLU A 320 26.70 -27.98 -10.33
N GLY A 321 26.91 -26.67 -10.14
CA GLY A 321 27.85 -25.96 -11.02
C GLY A 321 27.61 -24.48 -11.28
N SER A 322 27.91 -24.03 -12.50
CA SER A 322 27.72 -22.65 -12.96
C SER A 322 27.01 -22.61 -14.31
N LEU A 323 26.12 -21.63 -14.48
CA LEU A 323 25.31 -21.44 -15.67
C LEU A 323 25.48 -20.02 -16.20
N ASN A 324 25.92 -19.86 -17.43
CA ASN A 324 26.04 -18.57 -18.10
C ASN A 324 25.19 -18.56 -19.37
N ILE A 325 24.15 -17.72 -19.40
CA ILE A 325 23.20 -17.62 -20.52
C ILE A 325 23.24 -16.21 -21.11
N PHE A 326 23.41 -16.12 -22.43
CA PHE A 326 23.56 -14.88 -23.17
C PHE A 326 22.63 -14.90 -24.39
N ASN A 327 21.73 -13.92 -24.50
CA ASN A 327 20.86 -13.72 -25.68
C ASN A 327 20.16 -15.02 -26.15
N SER A 328 19.65 -15.82 -25.21
CA SER A 328 19.17 -17.18 -25.48
C SER A 328 17.75 -17.39 -24.97
N LYS A 329 17.08 -18.44 -25.46
CA LYS A 329 15.71 -18.82 -25.09
C LYS A 329 15.70 -20.22 -24.48
N ILE A 330 15.28 -20.34 -23.23
CA ILE A 330 15.26 -21.59 -22.47
C ILE A 330 13.81 -21.86 -22.02
N ILE A 331 13.20 -22.96 -22.45
CA ILE A 331 11.79 -23.23 -22.18
C ILE A 331 11.57 -24.66 -21.70
N GLY A 332 10.99 -24.83 -20.52
CA GLY A 332 10.36 -26.10 -20.15
C GLY A 332 9.10 -26.30 -20.99
N GLN A 333 8.82 -27.51 -21.45
CA GLN A 333 7.70 -27.72 -22.36
C GLN A 333 6.37 -28.02 -21.66
N LYS A 334 5.28 -27.87 -22.43
CA LYS A 334 3.92 -28.14 -21.96
C LYS A 334 3.78 -29.60 -21.49
N GLY A 335 3.02 -29.81 -20.41
CA GLY A 335 2.49 -31.13 -20.08
C GLY A 335 1.49 -31.62 -21.13
N GLY A 336 1.34 -32.93 -21.22
CA GLY A 336 0.34 -33.57 -22.07
C GLY A 336 -1.06 -33.34 -21.53
N ASP A 337 -2.02 -33.21 -22.43
CA ASP A 337 -3.42 -33.07 -22.05
C ASP A 337 -3.97 -34.42 -21.55
N GLY A 338 -4.93 -34.38 -20.63
CA GLY A 338 -5.68 -35.56 -20.20
C GLY A 338 -6.47 -36.15 -21.38
N GLY A 339 -6.61 -37.48 -21.42
CA GLY A 339 -7.39 -38.14 -22.46
C GLY A 339 -8.88 -37.83 -22.31
N GLU A 340 -9.58 -37.64 -23.44
CA GLU A 340 -11.00 -37.29 -23.43
C GLU A 340 -11.86 -38.49 -22.98
N ASN A 341 -12.89 -38.22 -22.17
CA ASN A 341 -13.94 -39.18 -21.91
C ASN A 341 -15.11 -38.95 -22.87
N LEU A 342 -15.23 -39.78 -23.89
CA LEU A 342 -16.23 -39.60 -24.93
C LEU A 342 -17.65 -39.96 -24.42
N ASN A 343 -18.49 -38.93 -24.21
CA ASN A 343 -19.97 -38.88 -24.09
C ASN A 343 -20.72 -40.15 -23.64
N GLY A 344 -20.69 -40.46 -22.34
CA GLY A 344 -21.79 -41.16 -21.68
C GLY A 344 -22.66 -40.16 -20.94
N TYR A 345 -23.94 -39.98 -21.31
CA TYR A 345 -24.92 -39.15 -20.60
C TYR A 345 -25.29 -39.72 -19.20
N GLY A 346 -24.48 -40.63 -18.66
CA GLY A 346 -24.67 -41.28 -17.37
C GLY A 346 -24.27 -40.36 -16.21
N ILE A 347 -25.29 -39.83 -15.54
CA ILE A 347 -25.26 -38.80 -14.48
C ILE A 347 -24.38 -39.11 -13.24
N TYR A 348 -23.66 -40.25 -13.15
CA TYR A 348 -23.09 -40.74 -11.88
C TYR A 348 -21.65 -41.29 -11.88
N GLY A 349 -20.86 -41.12 -12.96
CA GLY A 349 -19.46 -41.55 -12.97
C GLY A 349 -18.49 -40.39 -12.76
N LYS A 350 -17.66 -40.44 -11.70
CA LYS A 350 -16.52 -39.54 -11.52
C LYS A 350 -15.33 -40.11 -12.31
N TYR A 351 -14.76 -39.34 -13.24
CA TYR A 351 -13.67 -39.80 -14.11
C TYR A 351 -12.48 -38.84 -14.05
N ASP A 352 -11.29 -39.35 -13.72
CA ASP A 352 -10.11 -38.57 -13.28
C ASP A 352 -9.07 -38.34 -14.40
N GLY A 353 -9.49 -37.81 -15.55
CA GLY A 353 -8.57 -37.49 -16.66
C GLY A 353 -7.71 -36.24 -16.37
N HIS A 354 -6.56 -36.41 -15.70
CA HIS A 354 -5.70 -35.28 -15.31
C HIS A 354 -4.75 -34.83 -16.42
N GLY A 355 -4.59 -33.52 -16.58
CA GLY A 355 -3.53 -32.92 -17.39
C GLY A 355 -2.16 -33.07 -16.72
N GLY A 356 -1.12 -33.30 -17.51
CA GLY A 356 0.25 -33.41 -17.01
C GLY A 356 0.84 -32.06 -16.61
N ASP A 357 1.74 -32.02 -15.63
CA ASP A 357 2.41 -30.78 -15.24
C ASP A 357 3.38 -30.28 -16.32
N GLY A 358 3.57 -28.96 -16.43
CA GLY A 358 4.57 -28.35 -17.29
C GLY A 358 5.99 -28.51 -16.75
N GLY A 359 6.95 -28.64 -17.66
CA GLY A 359 8.36 -28.82 -17.31
C GLY A 359 9.02 -27.56 -16.75
N ASN A 360 9.94 -27.70 -15.80
CA ASN A 360 10.76 -26.57 -15.33
C ASN A 360 11.77 -26.14 -16.41
N ALA A 361 11.96 -24.84 -16.68
CA ALA A 361 12.98 -24.44 -17.66
C ALA A 361 14.39 -24.77 -17.17
N ILE A 362 14.70 -24.41 -15.93
CA ILE A 362 15.97 -24.73 -15.26
C ILE A 362 15.67 -25.33 -13.90
N GLN A 363 16.18 -26.53 -13.64
CA GLN A 363 16.12 -27.18 -12.34
C GLN A 363 17.52 -27.49 -11.82
N SER A 364 17.76 -27.27 -10.53
CA SER A 364 19.07 -27.53 -9.93
C SER A 364 19.02 -27.86 -8.44
N ASN A 365 20.07 -28.52 -7.94
CA ASN A 365 20.29 -28.65 -6.51
C ASN A 365 21.21 -27.51 -6.00
N LEU A 366 22.44 -27.40 -6.51
CA LEU A 366 23.48 -26.49 -6.02
C LEU A 366 24.11 -25.67 -7.15
N ILE A 367 23.76 -24.40 -7.31
CA ILE A 367 24.41 -23.52 -8.31
C ILE A 367 25.34 -22.53 -7.62
N ASN A 368 26.63 -22.60 -7.93
CA ASN A 368 27.61 -21.62 -7.47
C ASN A 368 27.35 -20.26 -8.14
N LYS A 369 27.02 -20.27 -9.44
CA LYS A 369 26.80 -19.03 -10.18
C LYS A 369 25.80 -19.16 -11.30
N ILE A 370 24.79 -18.28 -11.33
CA ILE A 370 23.97 -18.03 -12.53
C ILE A 370 24.30 -16.64 -13.06
N LYS A 371 24.61 -16.54 -14.36
CA LYS A 371 24.74 -15.27 -15.05
C LYS A 371 23.79 -15.24 -16.24
N LEU A 372 22.79 -14.37 -16.20
CA LEU A 372 21.83 -14.14 -17.28
C LEU A 372 22.08 -12.77 -17.90
N THR A 373 22.26 -12.69 -19.21
CA THR A 373 22.54 -11.39 -19.85
C THR A 373 21.86 -11.16 -21.19
N ASN A 374 21.79 -9.88 -21.62
CA ASN A 374 21.23 -9.45 -22.91
C ASN A 374 19.74 -9.85 -23.03
N LYS A 375 19.25 -10.10 -24.26
CA LYS A 375 17.86 -10.52 -24.53
C LYS A 375 17.66 -12.01 -24.23
N THR A 376 17.61 -12.37 -22.95
CA THR A 376 17.44 -13.76 -22.51
C THR A 376 16.01 -14.01 -22.04
N ILE A 377 15.41 -15.12 -22.50
CA ILE A 377 14.07 -15.56 -22.07
C ILE A 377 14.21 -16.93 -21.42
N ILE A 378 13.71 -17.06 -20.19
CA ILE A 378 13.61 -18.32 -19.46
C ILE A 378 12.14 -18.50 -19.10
N GLN A 379 11.53 -19.60 -19.53
CA GLN A 379 10.10 -19.82 -19.36
C GLN A 379 9.80 -21.25 -18.90
N GLY A 380 9.03 -21.42 -17.82
CA GLY A 380 8.48 -22.70 -17.45
C GLY A 380 7.41 -23.18 -18.42
N GLY A 381 7.23 -24.48 -18.56
CA GLY A 381 6.21 -25.07 -19.42
C GLY A 381 4.82 -24.90 -18.87
N ASN A 382 3.82 -24.76 -19.73
CA ASN A 382 2.43 -24.70 -19.28
C ASN A 382 1.95 -26.08 -18.82
N GLY A 383 1.00 -26.11 -17.88
CA GLY A 383 0.28 -27.34 -17.55
C GLY A 383 -0.52 -27.85 -18.74
N GLY A 384 -0.69 -29.16 -18.82
CA GLY A 384 -1.65 -29.84 -19.70
C GLY A 384 -3.07 -29.53 -19.26
N ASP A 385 -3.97 -29.39 -20.22
CA ASP A 385 -5.38 -29.22 -19.93
C ASP A 385 -5.96 -30.56 -19.42
N GLY A 386 -6.85 -30.48 -18.44
CA GLY A 386 -7.63 -31.64 -18.00
C GLY A 386 -8.67 -32.03 -19.05
N ASP A 387 -9.16 -33.26 -18.96
CA ASP A 387 -10.28 -33.72 -19.78
C ASP A 387 -11.49 -32.79 -19.60
N TRP A 388 -12.21 -32.53 -20.69
CA TRP A 388 -13.40 -31.70 -20.76
C TRP A 388 -14.50 -32.09 -19.77
N ASN A 389 -14.51 -33.36 -19.33
CA ASN A 389 -15.57 -33.99 -18.55
C ASN A 389 -15.25 -34.32 -17.07
N GLY A 390 -14.25 -33.69 -16.45
CA GLY A 390 -13.91 -34.01 -15.05
C GLY A 390 -12.45 -33.84 -14.64
N GLY A 391 -11.59 -33.38 -15.54
CA GLY A 391 -10.15 -33.40 -15.35
C GLY A 391 -9.61 -32.19 -14.59
N ASN A 392 -8.77 -32.41 -13.57
CA ASN A 392 -7.90 -31.36 -13.06
C ASN A 392 -6.85 -30.97 -14.12
N GLY A 393 -6.62 -29.67 -14.28
CA GLY A 393 -5.53 -29.16 -15.10
C GLY A 393 -4.16 -29.37 -14.43
N GLY A 394 -3.14 -29.62 -15.25
CA GLY A 394 -1.76 -29.77 -14.78
C GLY A 394 -1.18 -28.45 -14.26
N GLN A 395 -0.21 -28.52 -13.36
CA GLN A 395 0.48 -27.35 -12.82
C GLN A 395 1.40 -26.72 -13.88
N GLY A 396 1.58 -25.40 -13.85
CA GLY A 396 2.62 -24.73 -14.63
C GLY A 396 4.01 -25.00 -14.07
N GLY A 397 4.98 -25.21 -14.95
CA GLY A 397 6.40 -25.39 -14.61
C GLY A 397 7.06 -24.09 -14.14
N ASN A 398 8.06 -24.21 -13.28
CA ASN A 398 8.84 -23.05 -12.83
C ASN A 398 9.85 -22.63 -13.89
N ALA A 399 10.15 -21.33 -14.00
CA ALA A 399 11.20 -20.89 -14.92
C ALA A 399 12.59 -21.30 -14.40
N ILE A 400 12.86 -21.02 -13.12
CA ILE A 400 14.08 -21.45 -12.42
C ILE A 400 13.71 -22.02 -11.06
N GLN A 401 14.10 -23.27 -10.79
CA GLN A 401 13.97 -23.92 -9.50
C GLN A 401 15.34 -24.41 -9.02
N ALA A 402 15.81 -23.95 -7.86
CA ALA A 402 17.05 -24.44 -7.27
C ALA A 402 16.99 -24.57 -5.75
N ASN A 403 17.72 -25.52 -5.16
CA ASN A 403 17.81 -25.58 -3.69
C ASN A 403 18.76 -24.49 -3.17
N PHE A 404 19.90 -24.27 -3.82
CA PHE A 404 20.82 -23.22 -3.39
C PHE A 404 21.46 -22.50 -4.57
N ILE A 405 21.55 -21.17 -4.48
CA ILE A 405 22.34 -20.33 -5.39
C ILE A 405 23.29 -19.44 -4.59
N ASP A 406 24.61 -19.57 -4.79
CA ASP A 406 25.55 -18.64 -4.16
C ASP A 406 25.42 -17.23 -4.78
N VAL A 407 25.64 -17.10 -6.10
CA VAL A 407 25.51 -15.80 -6.79
C VAL A 407 24.64 -15.89 -8.05
N MET A 408 23.58 -15.11 -8.12
CA MET A 408 22.84 -14.84 -9.36
C MET A 408 23.09 -13.41 -9.82
N THR A 409 23.43 -13.23 -11.10
CA THR A 409 23.56 -11.92 -11.73
C THR A 409 22.70 -11.85 -12.98
N VAL A 410 21.80 -10.87 -13.05
CA VAL A 410 20.90 -10.65 -14.19
C VAL A 410 21.19 -9.26 -14.77
N THR A 411 21.63 -9.18 -16.03
CA THR A 411 21.95 -7.90 -16.67
C THR A 411 21.40 -7.73 -18.09
N GLY A 412 20.83 -6.59 -18.44
CA GLY A 412 20.23 -6.36 -19.77
C GLY A 412 18.75 -6.74 -19.83
N GLU A 413 18.26 -7.16 -21.01
CA GLU A 413 16.82 -7.43 -21.27
C GLU A 413 16.39 -8.87 -20.95
N VAL A 414 16.32 -9.22 -19.67
CA VAL A 414 16.03 -10.61 -19.24
C VAL A 414 14.56 -10.79 -18.84
N SER A 415 13.92 -11.84 -19.36
CA SER A 415 12.56 -12.27 -19.00
C SER A 415 12.59 -13.64 -18.32
N ILE A 416 12.07 -13.74 -17.11
CA ILE A 416 11.92 -15.00 -16.35
C ILE A 416 10.43 -15.22 -16.10
N LEU A 417 9.84 -16.24 -16.72
CA LEU A 417 8.39 -16.43 -16.80
C LEU A 417 8.01 -17.82 -16.26
N GLY A 418 7.15 -17.87 -15.23
CA GLY A 418 6.50 -19.14 -14.85
C GLY A 418 5.56 -19.61 -15.97
N GLY A 419 5.38 -20.93 -16.11
CA GLY A 419 4.39 -21.49 -17.03
C GLY A 419 2.99 -21.34 -16.49
N ASP A 420 1.99 -21.16 -17.35
CA ASP A 420 0.59 -21.08 -16.92
C ASP A 420 0.08 -22.46 -16.47
N GLY A 421 -0.85 -22.50 -15.52
CA GLY A 421 -1.56 -23.72 -15.15
C GLY A 421 -2.51 -24.16 -16.26
N GLY A 422 -2.68 -25.47 -16.41
CA GLY A 422 -3.63 -26.07 -17.35
C GLY A 422 -5.07 -25.86 -16.90
N ASN A 423 -5.99 -25.77 -17.85
CA ASN A 423 -7.41 -25.58 -17.54
C ASN A 423 -8.04 -26.89 -17.06
N GLY A 424 -8.97 -26.82 -16.12
CA GLY A 424 -9.86 -27.93 -15.80
C GLY A 424 -10.96 -28.09 -16.87
N GLY A 425 -11.60 -29.27 -16.88
CA GLY A 425 -12.71 -29.60 -17.78
C GLY A 425 -13.91 -28.65 -17.66
N ARG A 426 -14.60 -28.33 -18.76
CA ARG A 426 -15.65 -27.28 -18.75
C ARG A 426 -17.08 -27.77 -18.49
N ASP A 427 -17.36 -29.06 -18.68
CA ASP A 427 -18.74 -29.52 -18.97
C ASP A 427 -19.37 -30.43 -17.88
N GLY A 428 -18.75 -30.56 -16.70
CA GLY A 428 -19.28 -31.39 -15.60
C GLY A 428 -20.23 -30.65 -14.65
N ILE A 429 -21.41 -31.20 -14.38
CA ILE A 429 -22.33 -30.75 -13.30
C ILE A 429 -21.77 -31.09 -11.88
N MET A 430 -20.61 -31.75 -11.77
CA MET A 430 -20.08 -32.28 -10.52
C MET A 430 -18.89 -31.47 -9.94
N ASP A 431 -18.94 -31.22 -8.64
CA ASP A 431 -18.20 -30.21 -7.83
C ASP A 431 -16.66 -30.39 -7.65
N THR A 432 -15.87 -30.99 -8.56
CA THR A 432 -14.46 -31.31 -8.22
C THR A 432 -13.33 -30.85 -9.16
N ASP A 433 -13.60 -30.11 -10.22
CA ASP A 433 -12.57 -29.89 -11.26
C ASP A 433 -11.71 -28.64 -11.02
N HIS A 434 -10.47 -28.84 -10.61
CA HIS A 434 -9.55 -27.76 -10.29
C HIS A 434 -8.67 -27.35 -11.48
N GLY A 435 -8.58 -26.04 -11.72
CA GLY A 435 -7.54 -25.50 -12.60
C GLY A 435 -6.16 -25.70 -11.98
N GLY A 436 -5.14 -25.98 -12.81
CA GLY A 436 -3.76 -26.09 -12.35
C GLY A 436 -3.24 -24.73 -11.85
N ASN A 437 -2.36 -24.71 -10.85
CA ASN A 437 -1.74 -23.45 -10.45
C ASN A 437 -0.67 -23.04 -11.47
N GLY A 438 -0.44 -21.74 -11.59
CA GLY A 438 0.66 -21.21 -12.37
C GLY A 438 2.02 -21.51 -11.72
N GLY A 439 3.02 -21.70 -12.56
CA GLY A 439 4.41 -21.93 -12.16
C GLY A 439 5.07 -20.66 -11.62
N ILE A 440 6.13 -20.84 -10.83
CA ILE A 440 6.87 -19.74 -10.22
C ILE A 440 7.97 -19.26 -11.16
N GLY A 441 8.16 -17.95 -11.28
CA GLY A 441 9.26 -17.38 -12.07
C GLY A 441 10.63 -17.84 -11.54
N LEU A 442 10.92 -17.54 -10.27
CA LEU A 442 12.15 -17.91 -9.57
C LEU A 442 11.83 -18.54 -8.21
N LYS A 443 12.07 -19.84 -8.05
CA LYS A 443 11.83 -20.61 -6.82
C LYS A 443 13.14 -21.13 -6.22
N LEU A 444 13.55 -20.59 -5.08
CA LEU A 444 14.80 -20.96 -4.40
C LEU A 444 14.57 -21.38 -2.94
N GLN A 445 15.23 -22.45 -2.49
CA GLN A 445 15.24 -22.76 -1.05
C GLN A 445 16.20 -21.82 -0.29
N ALA A 446 17.36 -21.50 -0.87
CA ALA A 446 18.33 -20.59 -0.29
C ALA A 446 19.15 -19.85 -1.36
N ALA A 447 19.59 -18.63 -1.06
CA ALA A 447 20.58 -17.92 -1.87
C ALA A 447 21.48 -17.00 -1.04
N ASN A 448 22.74 -16.80 -1.45
CA ASN A 448 23.56 -15.78 -0.79
C ASN A 448 23.29 -14.41 -1.42
N ASN A 449 23.56 -14.26 -2.72
CA ASN A 449 23.47 -12.97 -3.40
C ASN A 449 22.69 -13.07 -4.71
N ILE A 450 21.66 -12.25 -4.85
CA ILE A 450 20.97 -12.03 -6.13
C ILE A 450 21.11 -10.55 -6.49
N LEU A 451 21.78 -10.29 -7.61
CA LEU A 451 21.99 -8.97 -8.17
C LEU A 451 21.31 -8.85 -9.53
N ILE A 452 20.41 -7.88 -9.64
CA ILE A 452 19.65 -7.64 -10.85
C ILE A 452 19.87 -6.19 -11.29
N SER A 453 20.51 -6.01 -12.44
CA SER A 453 20.85 -4.70 -13.01
C SER A 453 20.60 -4.71 -14.52
N GLY A 454 19.38 -4.37 -14.96
CA GLY A 454 18.99 -4.27 -16.36
C GLY A 454 17.50 -3.95 -16.52
N VAL A 455 17.01 -3.94 -17.77
CA VAL A 455 15.58 -3.80 -18.08
C VAL A 455 14.94 -5.18 -18.14
N GLY A 456 14.36 -5.67 -17.06
CA GLY A 456 13.87 -7.06 -17.01
C GLY A 456 12.41 -7.22 -16.63
N LYS A 457 11.88 -8.43 -16.83
CA LYS A 457 10.61 -8.87 -16.24
C LYS A 457 10.73 -10.23 -15.57
N ILE A 458 10.17 -10.35 -14.38
CA ILE A 458 9.98 -11.62 -13.68
C ILE A 458 8.49 -11.78 -13.42
N ILE A 459 7.86 -12.80 -13.99
CA ILE A 459 6.41 -12.96 -13.97
C ILE A 459 6.07 -14.39 -13.54
N GLY A 460 5.21 -14.54 -12.54
CA GLY A 460 4.62 -15.84 -12.21
C GLY A 460 3.58 -16.26 -13.25
N GLY A 461 3.45 -17.56 -13.52
CA GLY A 461 2.44 -18.08 -14.44
C GLY A 461 1.03 -17.85 -13.90
N ASN A 462 0.05 -17.69 -14.78
CA ASN A 462 -1.34 -17.57 -14.36
C ASN A 462 -1.89 -18.93 -13.95
N GLY A 463 -2.91 -18.95 -13.08
CA GLY A 463 -3.68 -20.16 -12.83
C GLY A 463 -4.49 -20.58 -14.06
N GLY A 464 -4.76 -21.88 -14.18
CA GLY A 464 -5.70 -22.41 -15.17
C GLY A 464 -7.16 -22.15 -14.77
N THR A 465 -8.05 -22.04 -15.74
CA THR A 465 -9.49 -21.91 -15.45
C THR A 465 -10.02 -23.17 -14.80
N GLY A 466 -10.82 -23.05 -13.74
CA GLY A 466 -11.52 -24.19 -13.15
C GLY A 466 -12.72 -24.59 -14.01
N GLY A 467 -13.15 -25.84 -13.89
CA GLY A 467 -14.37 -26.33 -14.52
C GLY A 467 -15.64 -25.74 -13.91
N THR A 468 -16.81 -26.08 -14.48
CA THR A 468 -18.08 -25.84 -13.79
C THR A 468 -18.10 -26.63 -12.50
N GLY A 469 -18.02 -25.96 -11.35
CA GLY A 469 -18.05 -26.63 -10.04
C GLY A 469 -16.77 -26.58 -9.22
N GLY A 470 -15.60 -26.43 -9.85
CA GLY A 470 -14.32 -26.54 -9.13
C GLY A 470 -13.53 -25.24 -9.02
N ASN A 471 -12.51 -25.24 -8.17
CA ASN A 471 -11.68 -24.04 -7.93
C ASN A 471 -10.81 -23.69 -9.15
N GLY A 472 -10.81 -22.42 -9.55
CA GLY A 472 -9.77 -21.93 -10.45
C GLY A 472 -8.37 -22.08 -9.85
N GLY A 473 -7.37 -22.25 -10.70
CA GLY A 473 -5.97 -22.39 -10.29
C GLY A 473 -5.43 -21.09 -9.69
N ASN A 474 -4.54 -21.21 -8.70
CA ASN A 474 -3.85 -20.05 -8.14
C ASN A 474 -2.78 -19.53 -9.13
N GLY A 475 -2.55 -18.23 -9.14
CA GLY A 475 -1.42 -17.65 -9.84
C GLY A 475 -0.10 -18.00 -9.15
N GLY A 476 0.93 -18.28 -9.94
CA GLY A 476 2.28 -18.54 -9.44
C GLY A 476 2.95 -17.27 -8.89
N GLN A 477 3.85 -17.42 -7.92
CA GLN A 477 4.67 -16.29 -7.47
C GLN A 477 5.68 -15.88 -8.56
N ALA A 478 6.07 -14.61 -8.60
CA ALA A 478 7.17 -14.21 -9.48
C ALA A 478 8.52 -14.67 -8.89
N ILE A 479 8.72 -14.43 -7.59
CA ILE A 479 9.91 -14.81 -6.84
C ILE A 479 9.46 -15.45 -5.51
N GLN A 480 9.95 -16.65 -5.21
CA GLN A 480 9.82 -17.31 -3.92
C GLN A 480 11.20 -17.76 -3.44
N ILE A 481 11.70 -17.21 -2.33
CA ILE A 481 13.01 -17.55 -1.78
C ILE A 481 12.92 -17.75 -0.26
N ASN A 482 13.15 -18.96 0.26
CA ASN A 482 12.95 -19.19 1.69
C ASN A 482 14.02 -18.49 2.55
N THR A 483 15.28 -18.46 2.12
CA THR A 483 16.35 -17.76 2.85
C THR A 483 17.26 -17.02 1.87
N ILE A 484 17.57 -15.75 2.14
CA ILE A 484 18.55 -15.00 1.35
C ILE A 484 19.34 -14.00 2.17
N ASP A 485 20.66 -13.95 1.96
CA ASP A 485 21.50 -12.92 2.61
C ASP A 485 21.24 -11.55 1.96
N LYS A 486 21.43 -11.43 0.63
CA LYS A 486 21.31 -10.16 -0.06
C LYS A 486 20.56 -10.24 -1.39
N PHE A 487 19.49 -9.45 -1.52
CA PHE A 487 18.72 -9.27 -2.74
C PHE A 487 18.81 -7.81 -3.20
N VAL A 488 19.30 -7.57 -4.42
CA VAL A 488 19.50 -6.21 -4.97
C VAL A 488 18.91 -6.09 -6.38
N ILE A 489 18.06 -5.08 -6.57
CA ILE A 489 17.63 -4.58 -7.88
C ILE A 489 18.08 -3.13 -8.01
N THR A 490 18.79 -2.77 -9.08
CA THR A 490 19.29 -1.40 -9.27
C THR A 490 18.72 -0.65 -10.46
N ASP A 491 18.04 -1.33 -11.39
CA ASP A 491 17.58 -0.78 -12.67
C ASP A 491 16.10 -1.09 -12.92
N ASN A 492 15.60 -0.74 -14.11
CA ASN A 492 14.19 -0.86 -14.46
C ASN A 492 13.71 -2.32 -14.48
N MET A 493 12.81 -2.71 -13.57
CA MET A 493 12.34 -4.09 -13.50
C MET A 493 10.83 -4.15 -13.28
N ILE A 494 10.16 -5.09 -13.94
CA ILE A 494 8.77 -5.43 -13.69
C ILE A 494 8.71 -6.79 -13.00
N ILE A 495 8.13 -6.85 -11.80
CA ILE A 495 7.92 -8.09 -11.06
C ILE A 495 6.42 -8.25 -10.84
N ASN A 496 5.81 -9.25 -11.47
CA ASN A 496 4.37 -9.49 -11.35
C ASN A 496 4.10 -10.90 -10.85
N GLY A 497 3.30 -11.01 -9.79
CA GLY A 497 2.66 -12.28 -9.48
C GLY A 497 1.74 -12.70 -10.62
N GLY A 498 1.62 -14.01 -10.83
CA GLY A 498 0.65 -14.56 -11.77
C GLY A 498 -0.78 -14.31 -11.30
N ASN A 499 -1.71 -14.13 -12.23
CA ASN A 499 -3.11 -13.96 -11.86
C ASN A 499 -3.72 -15.32 -11.49
N GLY A 500 -4.56 -15.33 -10.46
CA GLY A 500 -5.48 -16.44 -10.26
C GLY A 500 -6.53 -16.44 -11.37
N ASN A 501 -7.15 -17.59 -11.63
CA ASN A 501 -8.21 -17.68 -12.62
C ASN A 501 -9.56 -18.04 -11.97
N SER A 502 -10.65 -17.75 -12.68
CA SER A 502 -12.00 -18.10 -12.23
C SER A 502 -12.45 -19.44 -12.83
N SER A 503 -13.41 -20.07 -12.16
CA SER A 503 -14.15 -21.24 -12.66
C SER A 503 -15.40 -20.82 -13.44
N GLY A 504 -15.94 -21.72 -14.26
CA GLY A 504 -17.16 -21.46 -15.05
C GLY A 504 -18.43 -21.33 -14.21
N SER A 505 -19.07 -20.15 -14.28
CA SER A 505 -20.49 -19.77 -14.07
C SER A 505 -21.35 -20.24 -12.88
N TRP A 506 -21.05 -21.32 -12.16
CA TRP A 506 -22.04 -21.89 -11.20
C TRP A 506 -21.52 -22.12 -9.77
N VAL A 507 -20.21 -22.24 -9.55
CA VAL A 507 -19.65 -22.47 -8.21
C VAL A 507 -18.53 -21.47 -7.92
N ASN A 508 -18.54 -20.96 -6.69
CA ASN A 508 -18.03 -19.66 -6.30
C ASN A 508 -16.53 -19.65 -5.95
N THR A 509 -15.74 -20.42 -6.68
CA THR A 509 -14.38 -20.76 -6.27
C THR A 509 -13.34 -20.28 -7.27
N SER A 510 -12.73 -19.14 -6.96
CA SER A 510 -11.64 -18.53 -7.73
C SER A 510 -10.28 -18.90 -7.15
N GLY A 511 -9.28 -19.05 -8.02
CA GLY A 511 -7.89 -19.11 -7.60
C GLY A 511 -7.38 -17.77 -7.06
N ASN A 512 -6.50 -17.83 -6.07
CA ASN A 512 -5.83 -16.66 -5.51
C ASN A 512 -4.78 -16.12 -6.49
N GLY A 513 -4.53 -14.81 -6.45
CA GLY A 513 -3.40 -14.22 -7.17
C GLY A 513 -2.06 -14.58 -6.52
N GLY A 514 -1.01 -14.73 -7.31
CA GLY A 514 0.33 -15.02 -6.81
C GLY A 514 0.98 -13.79 -6.16
N THR A 515 1.69 -13.96 -5.05
CA THR A 515 2.56 -12.91 -4.49
C THR A 515 3.71 -12.59 -5.46
N ALA A 516 4.01 -11.31 -5.71
CA ALA A 516 5.12 -10.96 -6.60
C ALA A 516 6.47 -11.41 -6.04
N ILE A 517 6.76 -11.05 -4.78
CA ILE A 517 7.98 -11.47 -4.09
C ILE A 517 7.63 -12.05 -2.72
N LYS A 518 7.97 -13.32 -2.50
CA LYS A 518 7.82 -13.99 -1.21
C LYS A 518 9.18 -14.43 -0.67
N PHE A 519 9.52 -13.95 0.52
CA PHE A 519 10.68 -14.37 1.27
C PHE A 519 10.29 -15.14 2.55
N GLY A 520 11.16 -16.04 3.01
CA GLY A 520 11.14 -16.44 4.43
C GLY A 520 11.96 -15.45 5.25
N ASP A 521 13.25 -15.74 5.43
CA ASP A 521 14.20 -14.88 6.14
C ASP A 521 15.15 -14.16 5.19
N VAL A 522 15.29 -12.83 5.36
CA VAL A 522 16.20 -12.00 4.55
C VAL A 522 17.06 -11.06 5.40
N ASN A 523 18.37 -11.02 5.15
CA ASN A 523 19.21 -10.02 5.79
C ASN A 523 19.10 -8.64 5.10
N SER A 524 19.13 -8.56 3.78
CA SER A 524 19.04 -7.27 3.08
C SER A 524 18.30 -7.36 1.75
N VAL A 525 17.29 -6.50 1.59
CA VAL A 525 16.58 -6.24 0.33
C VAL A 525 16.84 -4.79 -0.07
N VAL A 526 17.43 -4.56 -1.24
CA VAL A 526 17.66 -3.23 -1.81
C VAL A 526 16.97 -3.15 -3.17
N ILE A 527 16.04 -2.22 -3.34
CA ILE A 527 15.27 -2.02 -4.56
C ILE A 527 15.49 -0.58 -5.02
N GLY A 528 16.04 -0.42 -6.22
CA GLY A 528 16.33 0.87 -6.81
C GLY A 528 16.19 0.89 -8.31
N GLY A 529 16.08 2.09 -8.86
CA GLY A 529 15.71 2.31 -10.26
C GLY A 529 14.19 2.27 -10.46
N SER A 530 13.73 2.34 -11.72
CA SER A 530 12.29 2.33 -12.03
C SER A 530 11.71 0.91 -11.93
N VAL A 531 11.57 0.41 -10.70
CA VAL A 531 11.08 -0.93 -10.40
C VAL A 531 9.59 -0.89 -10.13
N ARG A 532 8.80 -1.75 -10.79
CA ARG A 532 7.38 -1.96 -10.51
C ARG A 532 7.16 -3.38 -10.01
N ILE A 533 6.60 -3.52 -8.81
CA ILE A 533 6.29 -4.79 -8.17
C ILE A 533 4.78 -4.85 -7.97
N ASN A 534 4.09 -5.79 -8.62
CA ASN A 534 2.64 -5.95 -8.51
C ASN A 534 2.29 -7.36 -8.05
N GLY A 535 1.53 -7.46 -6.96
CA GLY A 535 0.84 -8.70 -6.61
C GLY A 535 -0.10 -9.13 -7.73
N GLY A 536 -0.20 -10.44 -7.94
CA GLY A 536 -1.13 -11.03 -8.91
C GLY A 536 -2.57 -10.76 -8.50
N ASN A 537 -3.41 -10.46 -9.50
CA ASN A 537 -4.82 -10.24 -9.29
C ASN A 537 -5.58 -11.58 -9.24
N ARG A 538 -6.72 -11.54 -8.58
CA ARG A 538 -7.67 -12.64 -8.56
C ARG A 538 -8.41 -12.75 -9.89
N GLY A 539 -8.73 -13.97 -10.30
CA GLY A 539 -9.59 -14.22 -11.46
C GLY A 539 -10.98 -13.63 -11.23
N THR A 540 -11.39 -12.72 -12.11
CA THR A 540 -12.68 -12.02 -12.02
C THR A 540 -13.78 -12.92 -12.59
N ASN A 541 -14.61 -13.53 -11.73
CA ASN A 541 -15.83 -14.19 -12.20
C ASN A 541 -16.99 -13.19 -12.23
N SER A 542 -17.80 -13.20 -13.29
CA SER A 542 -18.78 -12.14 -13.58
C SER A 542 -20.05 -12.17 -12.73
N TYR A 543 -20.28 -13.22 -11.93
CA TYR A 543 -21.60 -13.45 -11.34
C TYR A 543 -21.72 -13.49 -9.82
N ASP A 544 -20.66 -13.67 -9.01
CA ASP A 544 -20.88 -13.81 -7.56
C ASP A 544 -19.67 -13.49 -6.64
N GLN A 545 -19.95 -13.09 -5.38
CA GLN A 545 -19.13 -12.19 -4.52
C GLN A 545 -18.11 -12.84 -3.56
N ASP A 546 -17.57 -14.03 -3.82
CA ASP A 546 -16.87 -14.75 -2.74
C ASP A 546 -15.46 -14.25 -2.36
N TYR A 547 -14.92 -14.67 -1.21
CA TYR A 547 -13.83 -14.07 -0.40
C TYR A 547 -12.36 -14.47 -0.72
N GLY A 548 -12.00 -14.73 -1.98
CA GLY A 548 -10.62 -15.08 -2.35
C GLY A 548 -9.59 -13.94 -2.15
N TYR A 549 -8.40 -14.28 -1.67
CA TYR A 549 -7.30 -13.33 -1.40
C TYR A 549 -6.46 -13.09 -2.67
N SER A 550 -6.05 -11.86 -2.92
CA SER A 550 -5.06 -11.56 -3.98
C SER A 550 -3.63 -11.79 -3.47
N GLY A 551 -2.64 -11.71 -4.36
CA GLY A 551 -1.24 -11.83 -3.96
C GLY A 551 -0.67 -10.53 -3.41
N TYR A 552 0.26 -10.60 -2.46
CA TYR A 552 0.99 -9.42 -1.95
C TYR A 552 1.98 -8.88 -3.00
N GLY A 553 2.37 -7.62 -2.88
CA GLY A 553 3.52 -7.10 -3.64
C GLY A 553 4.82 -7.74 -3.15
N LEU A 554 5.09 -7.60 -1.85
CA LEU A 554 6.21 -8.20 -1.13
C LEU A 554 5.71 -8.80 0.19
N GLU A 555 6.01 -10.07 0.41
CA GLU A 555 5.70 -10.83 1.64
C GLU A 555 7.00 -11.40 2.21
N ALA A 556 7.22 -11.30 3.53
CA ALA A 556 8.36 -11.90 4.20
C ALA A 556 8.01 -12.40 5.62
N ASP A 557 8.70 -13.42 6.13
CA ASP A 557 8.60 -13.76 7.55
C ASP A 557 9.47 -12.79 8.37
N SER A 558 10.74 -12.60 7.99
CA SER A 558 11.63 -11.63 8.62
C SER A 558 12.52 -10.88 7.61
N ILE A 559 12.71 -9.57 7.82
CA ILE A 559 13.62 -8.73 7.02
C ILE A 559 14.52 -7.91 7.95
N ILE A 560 15.85 -8.02 7.84
CA ILE A 560 16.73 -7.14 8.64
C ILE A 560 16.77 -5.72 8.04
N SER A 561 16.83 -5.57 6.71
CA SER A 561 16.82 -4.25 6.07
C SER A 561 16.10 -4.26 4.73
N LEU A 562 15.09 -3.41 4.56
CA LEU A 562 14.43 -3.11 3.30
C LEU A 562 14.76 -1.66 2.90
N ILE A 563 15.47 -1.47 1.79
CA ILE A 563 15.84 -0.16 1.26
C ILE A 563 15.17 0.01 -0.10
N THR A 564 14.28 0.98 -0.25
CA THR A 564 13.77 1.43 -1.56
C THR A 564 14.39 2.78 -1.93
N THR A 565 14.75 2.94 -3.19
CA THR A 565 15.33 4.19 -3.72
C THR A 565 14.50 4.69 -4.92
N ASP A 566 15.02 5.64 -5.70
CA ASP A 566 14.28 6.40 -6.72
C ASP A 566 13.38 5.58 -7.65
N ASN A 567 12.11 6.01 -7.80
CA ASN A 567 11.12 5.50 -8.76
C ASN A 567 10.64 4.06 -8.54
N VAL A 568 10.69 3.55 -7.31
CA VAL A 568 10.13 2.24 -6.96
C VAL A 568 8.61 2.35 -6.75
N SER A 569 7.85 1.46 -7.42
CA SER A 569 6.41 1.31 -7.24
C SER A 569 6.09 -0.10 -6.75
N ILE A 570 5.49 -0.21 -5.56
CA ILE A 570 5.06 -1.50 -4.99
C ILE A 570 3.55 -1.47 -4.80
N ARG A 571 2.85 -2.46 -5.36
CA ARG A 571 1.39 -2.56 -5.33
C ARG A 571 0.99 -3.96 -4.87
N GLY A 572 0.17 -4.03 -3.82
CA GLY A 572 -0.50 -5.27 -3.46
C GLY A 572 -1.58 -5.64 -4.48
N GLY A 573 -1.95 -6.91 -4.59
CA GLY A 573 -3.17 -7.30 -5.29
C GLY A 573 -4.41 -6.91 -4.47
N LYS A 574 -5.59 -6.91 -5.10
CA LYS A 574 -6.88 -6.49 -4.49
C LYS A 574 -7.06 -6.99 -3.04
N GLY A 575 -7.19 -6.07 -2.09
CA GLY A 575 -7.42 -6.38 -0.66
C GLY A 575 -6.21 -6.88 0.13
N THR A 576 -5.01 -6.89 -0.45
CA THR A 576 -3.77 -7.31 0.23
C THR A 576 -2.76 -6.19 0.36
N ALA A 577 -1.80 -6.38 1.27
CA ALA A 577 -0.80 -5.37 1.52
C ALA A 577 0.23 -5.24 0.39
N ALA A 578 0.78 -4.04 0.19
CA ALA A 578 1.91 -3.88 -0.73
C ALA A 578 3.17 -4.55 -0.15
N ILE A 579 3.42 -4.31 1.13
CA ILE A 579 4.52 -4.89 1.91
C ILE A 579 3.92 -5.53 3.17
N GLN A 580 4.11 -6.83 3.34
CA GLN A 580 3.77 -7.55 4.57
C GLN A 580 5.01 -8.26 5.12
N ALA A 581 5.33 -8.04 6.39
CA ALA A 581 6.38 -8.79 7.07
C ALA A 581 6.06 -9.03 8.55
N GLN A 582 6.34 -10.20 9.12
CA GLN A 582 6.09 -10.40 10.56
C GLN A 582 7.03 -9.49 11.38
N THR A 583 8.33 -9.55 11.10
CA THR A 583 9.33 -8.70 11.75
C THR A 583 10.24 -8.01 10.73
N VAL A 584 10.51 -6.72 10.94
CA VAL A 584 11.50 -5.98 10.17
C VAL A 584 12.44 -5.24 11.10
N ASN A 585 13.75 -5.28 10.90
CA ASN A 585 14.62 -4.40 11.69
C ASN A 585 14.56 -2.98 11.09
N ASN A 586 14.94 -2.77 9.84
CA ASN A 586 14.89 -1.43 9.22
C ASN A 586 14.06 -1.41 7.93
N ILE A 587 13.16 -0.43 7.79
CA ILE A 587 12.52 -0.04 6.54
C ILE A 587 13.02 1.36 6.19
N GLU A 588 13.71 1.51 5.07
CA GLU A 588 14.22 2.78 4.56
C GLU A 588 13.62 3.02 3.16
N ILE A 589 12.74 4.00 3.05
CA ILE A 589 12.11 4.42 1.80
C ILE A 589 12.69 5.78 1.43
N THR A 590 13.50 5.80 0.38
CA THR A 590 14.18 6.98 -0.13
C THR A 590 13.81 7.20 -1.60
N GLY A 591 14.12 8.39 -2.11
CA GLY A 591 13.74 8.78 -3.47
C GLY A 591 12.23 8.97 -3.69
N SER A 592 11.83 9.04 -4.95
CA SER A 592 10.41 9.16 -5.37
C SER A 592 9.73 7.78 -5.43
N SER A 593 9.51 7.15 -4.28
CA SER A 593 8.86 5.83 -4.18
C SER A 593 7.34 5.97 -4.06
N ILE A 594 6.57 5.05 -4.65
CA ILE A 594 5.11 4.99 -4.49
C ILE A 594 4.66 3.60 -4.03
N ILE A 595 4.04 3.53 -2.86
CA ILE A 595 3.58 2.27 -2.26
C ILE A 595 2.05 2.30 -2.17
N TYR A 596 1.40 1.31 -2.78
CA TYR A 596 -0.05 1.18 -2.84
C TYR A 596 -0.50 -0.12 -2.17
N GLY A 597 -1.27 -0.01 -1.10
CA GLY A 597 -2.15 -1.10 -0.69
C GLY A 597 -3.07 -1.48 -1.85
N GLY A 598 -3.38 -2.77 -2.00
CA GLY A 598 -4.08 -3.26 -3.18
C GLY A 598 -5.37 -2.51 -3.46
N ASP A 599 -5.47 -1.99 -4.67
CA ASP A 599 -6.59 -1.18 -5.15
C ASP A 599 -7.38 -1.98 -6.20
N GLU A 600 -8.66 -1.66 -6.40
CA GLU A 600 -9.43 -2.25 -7.49
C GLU A 600 -8.85 -1.73 -8.82
N ASP A 601 -8.47 -2.61 -9.74
CA ASP A 601 -7.96 -2.19 -11.05
C ASP A 601 -8.91 -1.18 -11.69
N GLY A 602 -8.37 -0.07 -12.19
CA GLY A 602 -9.10 1.06 -12.78
C GLY A 602 -9.92 0.75 -14.05
N ASN A 603 -10.23 -0.51 -14.32
CA ASN A 603 -11.21 -0.89 -15.33
C ASN A 603 -12.63 -0.79 -14.74
N TYR A 604 -13.15 0.44 -14.73
CA TYR A 604 -14.47 0.81 -14.23
C TYR A 604 -15.68 0.16 -14.95
N ASN A 605 -15.55 -0.92 -15.72
CA ASN A 605 -16.65 -1.43 -16.55
C ASN A 605 -17.37 -2.69 -16.04
N THR A 606 -17.03 -3.23 -14.87
CA THR A 606 -17.64 -4.48 -14.38
C THR A 606 -17.97 -4.40 -12.89
N LEU A 607 -19.22 -4.70 -12.50
CA LEU A 607 -19.70 -4.73 -11.12
C LEU A 607 -18.91 -5.76 -10.30
N MET A 608 -18.00 -5.36 -9.41
CA MET A 608 -17.40 -6.26 -8.42
C MET A 608 -17.19 -5.58 -7.08
N PHE A 609 -17.83 -6.08 -6.03
CA PHE A 609 -17.72 -5.59 -4.66
C PHE A 609 -16.53 -6.28 -3.95
N SER A 610 -15.48 -5.55 -3.56
CA SER A 610 -14.45 -6.05 -2.62
C SER A 610 -14.63 -5.50 -1.22
N ARG A 611 -14.60 -6.37 -0.21
CA ARG A 611 -14.86 -6.04 1.20
C ARG A 611 -13.64 -5.51 1.99
N GLY A 612 -12.46 -5.33 1.39
CA GLY A 612 -11.30 -4.79 2.12
C GLY A 612 -10.31 -4.03 1.25
N GLY A 613 -9.87 -2.86 1.74
CA GLY A 613 -8.68 -2.17 1.25
C GLY A 613 -7.44 -2.76 1.94
N GLY A 614 -6.43 -3.13 1.15
CA GLY A 614 -5.16 -3.64 1.69
C GLY A 614 -4.32 -2.53 2.33
N ASN A 615 -3.51 -2.85 3.34
CA ASN A 615 -2.57 -1.86 3.93
C ASN A 615 -1.42 -1.56 2.96
N ALA A 616 -0.84 -0.37 2.93
CA ALA A 616 0.38 -0.18 2.12
C ALA A 616 1.57 -0.94 2.74
N ILE A 617 1.77 -0.77 4.05
CA ILE A 617 2.78 -1.47 4.85
C ILE A 617 2.12 -2.11 6.06
N GLN A 618 2.31 -3.41 6.26
CA GLN A 618 1.81 -4.15 7.40
C GLN A 618 2.91 -4.98 8.08
N SER A 619 3.09 -4.80 9.40
CA SER A 619 4.04 -5.61 10.17
C SER A 619 3.67 -5.78 11.64
N GLN A 620 4.13 -6.85 12.29
CA GLN A 620 3.96 -7.00 13.75
C GLN A 620 5.02 -6.18 14.50
N ALA A 621 6.28 -6.19 14.05
CA ALA A 621 7.33 -5.42 14.70
C ALA A 621 8.30 -4.83 13.69
N VAL A 622 8.56 -3.52 13.80
CA VAL A 622 9.62 -2.83 13.05
C VAL A 622 10.57 -2.13 14.02
N ASN A 623 11.89 -2.24 13.90
CA ASN A 623 12.77 -1.43 14.76
C ASN A 623 12.75 0.03 14.28
N ASN A 624 13.11 0.30 13.03
CA ASN A 624 13.15 1.65 12.47
C ASN A 624 12.43 1.75 11.13
N ILE A 625 11.62 2.79 10.96
CA ILE A 625 11.04 3.22 9.68
C ILE A 625 11.59 4.60 9.35
N PHE A 626 12.34 4.71 8.25
CA PHE A 626 12.82 5.97 7.71
C PHE A 626 12.18 6.21 6.35
N ILE A 627 11.46 7.32 6.20
CA ILE A 627 10.84 7.70 4.92
C ILE A 627 11.33 9.09 4.57
N SER A 628 11.81 9.28 3.35
CA SER A 628 12.34 10.56 2.90
C SER A 628 12.01 10.86 1.44
N ASN A 629 12.28 12.11 1.04
CA ASN A 629 12.07 12.64 -0.30
C ASN A 629 10.58 12.64 -0.71
N SER A 630 10.27 12.81 -2.00
CA SER A 630 8.91 12.95 -2.52
C SER A 630 8.13 11.62 -2.61
N SER A 631 8.25 10.78 -1.57
CA SER A 631 7.59 9.48 -1.49
C SER A 631 6.10 9.60 -1.19
N ARG A 632 5.30 8.69 -1.77
CA ARG A 632 3.85 8.62 -1.54
C ARG A 632 3.41 7.23 -1.11
N ILE A 633 2.63 7.15 -0.03
CA ILE A 633 2.13 5.90 0.53
C ILE A 633 0.61 5.97 0.60
N TYR A 634 -0.07 4.99 0.00
CA TYR A 634 -1.52 4.95 -0.10
C TYR A 634 -2.05 3.64 0.49
N GLY A 635 -2.91 3.72 1.50
CA GLY A 635 -3.78 2.60 1.87
C GLY A 635 -4.73 2.25 0.72
N GLY A 636 -5.03 0.97 0.55
CA GLY A 636 -5.91 0.48 -0.52
C GLY A 636 -7.34 1.01 -0.35
N MET A 637 -8.00 1.34 -1.45
CA MET A 637 -9.39 1.79 -1.42
C MET A 637 -10.33 0.60 -1.25
N GLY A 638 -11.37 0.77 -0.43
CA GLY A 638 -12.52 -0.14 -0.38
C GLY A 638 -13.33 -0.01 -1.67
N GLY A 639 -13.81 -1.14 -2.19
CA GLY A 639 -14.44 -1.16 -3.51
C GLY A 639 -15.69 -0.31 -3.63
N TYR A 640 -15.94 0.21 -4.84
CA TYR A 640 -17.15 0.96 -5.17
C TYR A 640 -18.24 0.00 -5.66
N GLY A 641 -19.34 -0.10 -4.90
CA GLY A 641 -20.53 -0.80 -5.37
C GLY A 641 -21.21 -0.03 -6.51
N LYS A 642 -21.22 -0.58 -7.73
CA LYS A 642 -21.97 0.01 -8.86
C LYS A 642 -23.43 -0.43 -8.84
N ASN A 643 -24.35 0.50 -9.10
CA ASN A 643 -25.76 0.21 -9.32
C ASN A 643 -25.94 -0.55 -10.65
N SER A 644 -26.55 -1.74 -10.64
CA SER A 644 -26.95 -2.43 -11.86
C SER A 644 -28.27 -1.84 -12.38
N GLU A 645 -28.22 -1.07 -13.47
CA GLU A 645 -29.42 -0.51 -14.11
C GLU A 645 -30.16 -1.53 -15.03
N ARG A 646 -29.86 -2.84 -14.96
CA ARG A 646 -30.55 -3.84 -15.78
C ARG A 646 -31.72 -4.50 -15.01
N PRO A 647 -32.97 -4.35 -15.48
CA PRO A 647 -34.13 -5.04 -14.90
C PRO A 647 -34.11 -6.50 -15.36
N GLY A 648 -33.41 -7.37 -14.63
CA GLY A 648 -33.48 -8.83 -14.73
C GLY A 648 -34.09 -9.43 -13.45
N PRO A 649 -34.58 -10.68 -13.47
CA PRO A 649 -35.24 -11.31 -12.32
C PRO A 649 -34.31 -11.32 -11.10
N ALA A 650 -34.84 -10.81 -9.99
CA ALA A 650 -34.09 -10.45 -8.78
C ALA A 650 -33.63 -11.69 -8.01
N ILE A 651 -32.32 -11.87 -7.90
CA ILE A 651 -31.70 -12.67 -6.84
C ILE A 651 -31.40 -11.68 -5.70
N ALA A 652 -32.14 -11.76 -4.60
CA ALA A 652 -31.88 -10.95 -3.41
C ALA A 652 -30.51 -11.34 -2.82
N MET A 653 -29.53 -10.43 -2.88
CA MET A 653 -28.22 -10.61 -2.26
C MET A 653 -28.12 -9.75 -0.99
N ASP A 654 -28.10 -10.39 0.18
CA ASP A 654 -27.94 -9.79 1.52
C ASP A 654 -26.49 -9.31 1.76
N GLY A 655 -26.08 -8.25 1.06
CA GLY A 655 -24.74 -7.66 1.14
C GLY A 655 -24.61 -6.48 2.12
N ASP A 656 -24.84 -6.69 3.42
CA ASP A 656 -24.97 -5.61 4.42
C ASP A 656 -23.69 -4.85 4.84
N HIS A 657 -22.52 -5.08 4.22
CA HIS A 657 -21.25 -4.54 4.73
C HIS A 657 -20.42 -3.81 3.67
N GLY A 658 -20.33 -2.47 3.79
CA GLY A 658 -19.32 -1.68 3.07
C GLY A 658 -17.90 -2.00 3.56
N GLY A 659 -16.98 -2.30 2.64
CA GLY A 659 -15.62 -2.68 2.97
C GLY A 659 -14.82 -1.54 3.62
N THR A 660 -13.99 -1.85 4.62
CA THR A 660 -13.12 -0.86 5.26
C THR A 660 -11.93 -0.52 4.37
N GLY A 661 -11.58 0.76 4.28
CA GLY A 661 -10.35 1.21 3.62
C GLY A 661 -9.11 0.70 4.36
N GLY A 662 -8.06 0.38 3.60
CA GLY A 662 -6.80 -0.11 4.16
C GLY A 662 -5.99 1.02 4.81
N ASN A 663 -5.13 0.70 5.77
CA ASN A 663 -4.25 1.71 6.36
C ASN A 663 -3.07 2.05 5.44
N GLY A 664 -2.51 3.26 5.56
CA GLY A 664 -1.24 3.57 4.90
C GLY A 664 -0.11 2.72 5.50
N ILE A 665 0.18 2.91 6.78
CA ILE A 665 1.13 2.11 7.56
C ILE A 665 0.41 1.55 8.79
N ASN A 666 0.45 0.23 8.95
CA ASN A 666 -0.10 -0.49 10.10
C ASN A 666 0.98 -1.38 10.72
N VAL A 667 1.57 -0.94 11.83
CA VAL A 667 2.59 -1.73 12.52
C VAL A 667 2.27 -1.85 13.99
N GLU A 668 2.27 -3.07 14.54
CA GLU A 668 1.94 -3.20 15.97
C GLU A 668 2.99 -2.55 16.86
N ARG A 669 4.29 -2.82 16.65
CA ARG A 669 5.38 -2.25 17.47
C ARG A 669 6.44 -1.60 16.62
N VAL A 670 6.76 -0.34 16.88
CA VAL A 670 7.86 0.38 16.24
C VAL A 670 8.76 1.03 17.26
N ASN A 671 10.10 0.96 17.13
CA ASN A 671 10.95 1.78 17.98
C ASN A 671 10.99 3.21 17.44
N ASN A 672 11.45 3.43 16.21
CA ASN A 672 11.57 4.77 15.65
C ASN A 672 10.90 4.90 14.28
N ILE A 673 10.14 5.97 14.09
CA ILE A 673 9.61 6.38 12.80
C ILE A 673 10.11 7.80 12.54
N ILE A 674 10.86 7.97 11.46
CA ILE A 674 11.39 9.25 11.04
C ILE A 674 10.93 9.49 9.61
N ILE A 675 10.06 10.48 9.43
CA ILE A 675 9.58 10.90 8.12
C ILE A 675 10.17 12.28 7.86
N ASN A 676 10.97 12.40 6.80
CA ASN A 676 11.67 13.62 6.41
C ASN A 676 11.24 14.07 5.01
N SER A 677 11.36 15.37 4.72
CA SER A 677 11.14 15.94 3.37
C SER A 677 9.67 15.87 2.88
N GLU A 678 9.45 15.79 1.57
CA GLU A 678 8.14 15.91 0.88
C GLU A 678 7.32 14.60 0.86
N VAL A 679 7.11 13.97 2.01
CA VAL A 679 6.39 12.68 2.08
C VAL A 679 4.88 12.89 2.18
N THR A 680 4.10 12.11 1.44
CA THR A 680 2.63 12.10 1.58
C THR A 680 2.10 10.71 1.90
N ILE A 681 1.30 10.58 2.96
CA ILE A 681 0.71 9.32 3.42
C ILE A 681 -0.81 9.47 3.47
N TYR A 682 -1.53 8.55 2.81
CA TYR A 682 -2.98 8.50 2.76
C TYR A 682 -3.50 7.20 3.38
N GLY A 683 -4.52 7.31 4.24
CA GLY A 683 -5.40 6.19 4.57
C GLY A 683 -6.32 5.87 3.39
N GLY A 684 -6.71 4.60 3.26
CA GLY A 684 -7.59 4.13 2.22
C GLY A 684 -9.02 4.64 2.36
N VAL A 685 -9.73 4.81 1.24
CA VAL A 685 -11.14 5.22 1.22
C VAL A 685 -12.01 4.02 1.61
N GLY A 686 -13.06 4.22 2.43
CA GLY A 686 -14.04 3.18 2.75
C GLY A 686 -14.98 2.93 1.57
N GLY A 687 -15.36 1.67 1.35
CA GLY A 687 -16.26 1.28 0.27
C GLY A 687 -17.68 1.85 0.45
N GLN A 688 -18.37 2.13 -0.65
CA GLN A 688 -19.75 2.58 -0.61
C GLN A 688 -20.70 1.47 -0.14
N GLY A 689 -21.71 1.80 0.65
CA GLY A 689 -22.78 0.87 1.01
C GLY A 689 -23.61 0.52 -0.22
N GLY A 690 -23.87 -0.77 -0.44
CA GLY A 690 -24.70 -1.23 -1.56
C GLY A 690 -26.15 -0.74 -1.46
N GLN A 691 -26.78 -0.46 -2.60
CA GLN A 691 -28.22 -0.27 -2.69
C GLN A 691 -28.91 -1.64 -2.70
N GLY A 692 -29.76 -1.93 -1.72
CA GLY A 692 -30.62 -3.11 -1.77
C GLY A 692 -31.73 -2.90 -2.80
N SER A 693 -31.90 -3.81 -3.75
CA SER A 693 -33.09 -3.83 -4.62
C SER A 693 -34.18 -4.68 -3.96
N SER A 694 -35.21 -4.07 -3.39
CA SER A 694 -36.35 -4.78 -2.80
C SER A 694 -37.40 -5.10 -3.88
N ASN A 695 -37.38 -6.32 -4.43
CA ASN A 695 -38.46 -6.80 -5.31
C ASN A 695 -39.43 -7.77 -4.62
N GLU A 696 -39.22 -8.17 -3.36
CA GLU A 696 -40.17 -8.98 -2.60
C GLU A 696 -40.28 -8.50 -1.16
N PHE A 697 -41.41 -8.79 -0.51
CA PHE A 697 -41.96 -8.33 0.78
C PHE A 697 -41.02 -8.32 2.02
N SER A 698 -39.72 -8.55 1.88
CA SER A 698 -38.73 -8.38 2.94
C SER A 698 -38.38 -6.90 3.15
N SER A 699 -38.31 -6.48 4.42
CA SER A 699 -37.87 -5.16 4.84
C SER A 699 -36.42 -4.90 4.38
N GLY A 700 -36.24 -4.13 3.30
CA GLY A 700 -34.93 -3.82 2.75
C GLY A 700 -34.03 -3.11 3.77
N VAL A 701 -32.91 -3.75 4.11
CA VAL A 701 -31.82 -3.15 4.90
C VAL A 701 -30.90 -2.43 3.92
N SER A 702 -30.61 -1.16 4.18
CA SER A 702 -29.64 -0.39 3.41
C SER A 702 -28.23 -0.63 3.97
N GLY A 703 -27.27 -0.93 3.09
CA GLY A 703 -25.89 -1.17 3.51
C GLY A 703 -25.23 0.09 4.08
N ASN A 704 -24.52 -0.05 5.21
CA ASN A 704 -23.69 1.03 5.76
C ASN A 704 -22.44 1.22 4.89
N GLY A 705 -22.01 2.47 4.72
CA GLY A 705 -20.71 2.79 4.13
C GLY A 705 -19.57 2.26 4.99
N GLY A 706 -18.51 1.77 4.35
CA GLY A 706 -17.32 1.28 5.03
C GLY A 706 -16.51 2.41 5.66
N ASN A 707 -15.80 2.13 6.75
CA ASN A 707 -14.92 3.14 7.36
C ASN A 707 -13.68 3.39 6.50
N GLY A 708 -13.19 4.63 6.47
CA GLY A 708 -11.88 4.96 5.91
C GLY A 708 -10.75 4.36 6.77
N GLY A 709 -9.66 3.96 6.11
CA GLY A 709 -8.46 3.46 6.76
C GLY A 709 -7.67 4.59 7.42
N ASN A 710 -6.90 4.27 8.45
CA ASN A 710 -5.98 5.23 9.07
C ASN A 710 -4.75 5.47 8.18
N ALA A 711 -4.17 6.66 8.15
CA ALA A 711 -2.91 6.85 7.41
C ALA A 711 -1.75 6.14 8.13
N LEU A 712 -1.67 6.33 9.45
CA LEU A 712 -0.70 5.71 10.35
C LEU A 712 -1.44 5.07 11.55
N GLU A 713 -1.28 3.77 11.76
CA GLU A 713 -1.82 3.05 12.93
C GLU A 713 -0.74 2.22 13.62
N PHE A 714 -0.54 2.49 14.91
CA PHE A 714 0.46 1.80 15.74
C PHE A 714 -0.10 1.38 17.10
N ILE A 715 0.22 0.16 17.55
CA ILE A 715 -0.05 -0.26 18.94
C ILE A 715 1.01 0.36 19.88
N SER A 716 2.27 0.37 19.48
CA SER A 716 3.37 0.98 20.24
C SER A 716 4.39 1.65 19.32
N VAL A 717 4.75 2.90 19.58
CA VAL A 717 5.85 3.60 18.89
C VAL A 717 6.73 4.36 19.88
N ASN A 718 8.03 4.06 20.02
CA ASN A 718 8.83 4.84 20.98
C ASN A 718 8.96 6.30 20.51
N ASN A 719 9.39 6.52 19.27
CA ASN A 719 9.58 7.85 18.70
C ASN A 719 8.92 7.97 17.33
N LEU A 720 8.00 8.93 17.16
CA LEU A 720 7.44 9.32 15.86
C LEU A 720 7.86 10.75 15.55
N ILE A 721 8.76 10.93 14.58
CA ILE A 721 9.28 12.23 14.17
C ILE A 721 8.79 12.51 12.75
N LEU A 722 7.93 13.51 12.59
CA LEU A 722 7.53 14.05 11.29
C LEU A 722 8.29 15.36 11.06
N ASN A 723 9.12 15.43 10.03
CA ASN A 723 9.95 16.57 9.70
C ASN A 723 9.84 16.88 8.19
N GLY A 724 10.07 18.14 7.82
CA GLY A 724 9.84 18.64 6.48
C GLY A 724 8.35 18.68 6.12
N THR A 725 8.06 18.94 4.85
CA THR A 725 6.71 19.07 4.26
C THR A 725 5.96 17.72 4.19
N THR A 726 5.86 17.03 5.32
CA THR A 726 5.17 15.75 5.47
C THR A 726 3.66 15.99 5.54
N LYS A 727 2.89 15.27 4.72
CA LYS A 727 1.43 15.35 4.70
C LYS A 727 0.82 14.00 5.05
N VAL A 728 -0.01 13.94 6.08
CA VAL A 728 -0.65 12.72 6.56
C VAL A 728 -2.16 12.92 6.53
N TYR A 729 -2.86 12.10 5.73
CA TYR A 729 -4.31 12.20 5.51
C TYR A 729 -4.99 10.90 5.94
N GLY A 730 -5.93 10.99 6.88
CA GLY A 730 -6.83 9.88 7.18
C GLY A 730 -7.72 9.54 5.97
N GLY A 731 -8.13 8.27 5.88
CA GLY A 731 -8.98 7.79 4.80
C GLY A 731 -10.39 8.38 4.85
N VAL A 732 -11.01 8.56 3.70
CA VAL A 732 -12.40 9.05 3.60
C VAL A 732 -13.37 7.89 3.88
N GLY A 733 -14.39 8.10 4.70
CA GLY A 733 -15.45 7.11 4.93
C GLY A 733 -16.34 6.94 3.69
N GLY A 734 -16.78 5.71 3.43
CA GLY A 734 -17.68 5.40 2.32
C GLY A 734 -19.07 5.99 2.50
N THR A 735 -19.75 6.29 1.39
CA THR A 735 -21.13 6.79 1.44
C THR A 735 -22.10 5.67 1.80
N GLY A 736 -23.11 5.94 2.62
CA GLY A 736 -24.17 4.98 2.94
C GLY A 736 -25.03 4.65 1.71
N GLY A 737 -25.57 3.43 1.64
CA GLY A 737 -26.44 3.01 0.55
C GLY A 737 -27.76 3.79 0.52
N ILE A 738 -28.30 4.05 -0.67
CA ILE A 738 -29.63 4.67 -0.81
C ILE A 738 -30.70 3.64 -0.42
N GLY A 739 -31.68 4.04 0.38
CA GLY A 739 -32.83 3.22 0.73
C GLY A 739 -33.67 2.89 -0.51
N SER A 740 -34.10 1.64 -0.64
CA SER A 740 -35.06 1.19 -1.65
C SER A 740 -36.38 1.96 -1.54
N PRO A 741 -36.99 2.38 -2.66
CA PRO A 741 -38.35 2.90 -2.69
C PRO A 741 -39.34 1.90 -2.09
N GLY A 742 -40.40 2.40 -1.44
CA GLY A 742 -41.51 1.58 -0.98
C GLY A 742 -42.25 0.96 -2.16
N VAL A 743 -42.69 -0.30 -2.02
CA VAL A 743 -43.39 -1.02 -3.07
C VAL A 743 -44.77 -0.39 -3.29
N SER A 744 -45.08 0.03 -4.53
CA SER A 744 -46.44 0.42 -4.93
C SER A 744 -47.36 -0.80 -4.86
N GLY A 745 -48.52 -0.68 -4.21
CA GLY A 745 -49.45 -1.80 -4.03
C GLY A 745 -49.88 -2.42 -5.37
N ILE A 746 -49.69 -3.73 -5.54
CA ILE A 746 -50.14 -4.47 -6.73
C ILE A 746 -51.58 -4.90 -6.52
N TYR A 747 -52.46 -4.54 -7.45
CA TYR A 747 -53.84 -5.04 -7.51
C TYR A 747 -53.83 -6.49 -8.03
N GLN A 748 -54.13 -7.48 -7.17
CA GLN A 748 -54.42 -8.85 -7.62
C GLN A 748 -55.93 -9.04 -7.74
N ASP A 749 -56.40 -9.20 -8.97
CA ASP A 749 -57.80 -9.44 -9.28
C ASP A 749 -58.11 -10.95 -9.18
N LYS A 750 -58.52 -11.40 -7.98
CA LYS A 750 -59.21 -12.69 -7.80
C LYS A 750 -60.34 -12.58 -6.80
N PHE A 751 -61.56 -12.53 -7.36
CA PHE A 751 -62.86 -12.92 -6.82
C PHE A 751 -63.00 -13.08 -5.28
N ASN A 752 -63.74 -12.11 -4.73
CA ASN A 752 -64.46 -12.07 -3.44
C ASN A 752 -63.61 -11.92 -2.15
N ASN A 753 -63.74 -10.73 -1.57
CA ASN A 753 -63.13 -10.14 -0.35
C ASN A 753 -61.70 -9.61 -0.51
N ILE A 754 -61.56 -8.30 -0.74
CA ILE A 754 -60.28 -7.56 -0.81
C ILE A 754 -60.22 -6.57 0.37
N GLU A 755 -59.25 -6.77 1.27
CA GLU A 755 -58.72 -5.71 2.14
C GLU A 755 -57.71 -4.90 1.32
N ALA A 756 -57.85 -3.58 1.26
CA ALA A 756 -56.91 -2.71 0.56
C ALA A 756 -55.55 -2.69 1.28
N THR A 757 -54.51 -3.20 0.64
CA THR A 757 -53.14 -3.21 1.19
C THR A 757 -52.54 -1.80 1.13
N VAL A 758 -52.11 -1.27 2.28
CA VAL A 758 -51.45 0.04 2.42
C VAL A 758 -50.14 0.07 1.62
N GLY A 759 -49.82 1.18 0.94
CA GLY A 759 -48.55 1.35 0.23
C GLY A 759 -47.36 1.18 1.19
N GLY A 760 -46.31 0.48 0.75
CA GLY A 760 -45.14 0.19 1.59
C GLY A 760 -44.38 1.47 1.98
N ILE A 761 -43.89 1.51 3.23
CA ILE A 761 -42.98 2.55 3.72
C ILE A 761 -41.63 2.40 2.98
N GLY A 762 -41.06 3.51 2.50
CA GLY A 762 -39.70 3.49 1.93
C GLY A 762 -38.66 3.09 2.98
N SER A 763 -37.62 2.35 2.59
CA SER A 763 -36.60 1.93 3.56
C SER A 763 -35.69 3.09 4.01
N VAL A 764 -35.12 2.97 5.21
CA VAL A 764 -34.18 3.97 5.75
C VAL A 764 -32.88 3.93 4.94
N GLY A 765 -32.26 5.08 4.64
CA GLY A 765 -30.95 5.14 3.99
C GLY A 765 -29.82 4.64 4.89
N GLY A 766 -28.77 4.05 4.31
CA GLY A 766 -27.66 3.47 5.06
C GLY A 766 -26.82 4.54 5.75
N LYS A 767 -26.16 4.22 6.86
CA LYS A 767 -25.26 5.20 7.51
C LYS A 767 -24.00 5.41 6.67
N GLY A 768 -23.48 6.64 6.63
CA GLY A 768 -22.16 6.91 6.09
C GLY A 768 -21.07 6.27 6.96
N GLY A 769 -20.00 5.78 6.33
CA GLY A 769 -18.84 5.25 7.02
C GLY A 769 -18.03 6.34 7.71
N ASN A 770 -17.33 6.02 8.80
CA ASN A 770 -16.50 7.00 9.50
C ASN A 770 -15.22 7.30 8.71
N GLY A 771 -14.73 8.53 8.80
CA GLY A 771 -13.38 8.86 8.32
C GLY A 771 -12.32 8.15 9.16
N GLY A 772 -11.26 7.68 8.52
CA GLY A 772 -10.09 7.13 9.20
C GLY A 772 -9.28 8.23 9.89
N ASN A 773 -8.54 7.88 10.94
CA ASN A 773 -7.66 8.84 11.59
C ASN A 773 -6.41 9.08 10.74
N ALA A 774 -5.81 10.27 10.80
CA ALA A 774 -4.52 10.46 10.15
C ALA A 774 -3.44 9.65 10.90
N ILE A 775 -3.42 9.77 12.23
CA ILE A 775 -2.47 9.08 13.11
C ILE A 775 -3.24 8.51 14.30
N ARG A 776 -3.15 7.19 14.51
CA ARG A 776 -3.76 6.47 15.64
C ARG A 776 -2.68 5.74 16.45
N LEU A 777 -2.52 6.11 17.71
CA LEU A 777 -1.49 5.61 18.61
C LEU A 777 -2.10 5.06 19.90
N LYS A 778 -1.85 3.78 20.21
CA LYS A 778 -2.22 3.22 21.52
C LYS A 778 -1.17 3.48 22.60
N THR A 779 0.11 3.43 22.26
CA THR A 779 1.20 3.82 23.17
C THR A 779 2.32 4.46 22.36
N ALA A 780 2.86 5.58 22.85
CA ALA A 780 4.02 6.22 22.28
C ALA A 780 4.81 6.97 23.35
N ASN A 781 6.14 7.02 23.26
CA ASN A 781 6.91 7.82 24.22
C ASN A 781 6.96 9.29 23.77
N VAL A 782 7.34 9.55 22.51
CA VAL A 782 7.50 10.90 21.95
C VAL A 782 6.98 10.98 20.51
N ILE A 783 6.16 11.99 20.23
CA ILE A 783 5.71 12.38 18.89
C ILE A 783 6.22 13.80 18.65
N MET A 784 7.14 13.99 17.72
CA MET A 784 7.69 15.30 17.38
C MET A 784 7.20 15.72 15.99
N LEU A 785 6.54 16.87 15.91
CA LEU A 785 6.09 17.48 14.66
C LEU A 785 6.95 18.70 14.35
N ASP A 786 7.87 18.56 13.40
CA ASP A 786 8.80 19.58 12.95
C ASP A 786 8.46 20.07 11.51
N ASN A 787 8.86 21.31 11.23
CA ASN A 787 8.78 22.08 9.97
C ASN A 787 7.74 21.65 8.91
N MET A 788 6.58 22.33 8.81
CA MET A 788 5.58 22.18 7.72
C MET A 788 4.87 20.82 7.62
N SER A 789 4.79 20.07 8.73
CA SER A 789 3.97 18.85 8.76
C SER A 789 2.47 19.18 8.77
N MET A 790 1.70 18.60 7.85
CA MET A 790 0.23 18.73 7.80
C MET A 790 -0.43 17.39 8.14
N VAL A 791 -1.29 17.37 9.15
CA VAL A 791 -1.98 16.16 9.62
C VAL A 791 -3.49 16.39 9.56
N PHE A 792 -4.17 15.65 8.70
CA PHE A 792 -5.60 15.79 8.41
C PHE A 792 -6.37 14.53 8.76
N GLY A 793 -7.37 14.67 9.62
CA GLY A 793 -8.33 13.58 9.83
C GLY A 793 -9.09 13.22 8.55
N GLY A 794 -9.52 11.98 8.43
CA GLY A 794 -10.32 11.53 7.29
C GLY A 794 -11.71 12.16 7.28
N ILE A 795 -12.28 12.36 6.09
CA ILE A 795 -13.63 12.91 5.94
C ILE A 795 -14.64 11.80 6.24
N GLY A 796 -15.65 12.06 7.09
CA GLY A 796 -16.77 11.14 7.27
C GLY A 796 -17.58 10.98 5.98
N GLY A 797 -17.99 9.77 5.65
CA GLY A 797 -18.83 9.49 4.49
C GLY A 797 -20.23 10.07 4.65
N THR A 798 -20.88 10.42 3.54
CA THR A 798 -22.25 10.95 3.58
C THR A 798 -23.24 9.83 3.93
N GLY A 799 -24.29 10.15 4.68
CA GLY A 799 -25.42 9.24 4.88
C GLY A 799 -26.14 8.95 3.57
N GLY A 800 -26.70 7.75 3.44
CA GLY A 800 -27.53 7.36 2.32
C GLY A 800 -28.85 8.10 2.31
N GLN A 801 -29.42 8.37 1.12
CA GLN A 801 -30.76 8.95 1.03
C GLN A 801 -31.82 7.92 1.45
N GLY A 802 -32.90 8.36 2.11
CA GLY A 802 -34.03 7.49 2.43
C GLY A 802 -34.80 7.12 1.16
N GLY A 803 -35.44 5.94 1.17
CA GLY A 803 -36.26 5.48 0.06
C GLY A 803 -37.53 6.33 -0.11
N ILE A 804 -37.94 6.58 -1.35
CA ILE A 804 -39.20 7.27 -1.66
C ILE A 804 -40.37 6.37 -1.20
N GLY A 805 -41.40 6.92 -0.56
CA GLY A 805 -42.58 6.15 -0.14
C GLY A 805 -43.36 5.58 -1.33
N GLY A 806 -43.97 4.40 -1.18
CA GLY A 806 -44.73 3.75 -2.25
C GLY A 806 -45.98 4.56 -2.64
N GLN A 807 -46.26 4.67 -3.95
CA GLN A 807 -47.48 5.32 -4.44
C GLN A 807 -48.69 4.42 -4.12
N GLY A 808 -49.73 4.99 -3.49
CA GLY A 808 -51.00 4.30 -3.31
C GLY A 808 -51.68 4.04 -4.68
N GLY A 809 -52.19 2.84 -4.91
CA GLY A 809 -52.86 2.51 -6.17
C GLY A 809 -54.17 3.29 -6.35
N PHE A 810 -54.36 3.91 -7.51
CA PHE A 810 -55.62 4.54 -7.88
C PHE A 810 -56.64 3.46 -8.28
N GLY A 811 -57.61 3.18 -7.41
CA GLY A 811 -58.81 2.41 -7.78
C GLY A 811 -59.87 3.35 -8.35
N GLU A 812 -60.19 3.23 -9.64
CA GLU A 812 -61.09 4.16 -10.32
C GLU A 812 -62.59 3.91 -10.06
N TYR A 813 -62.97 2.84 -9.35
CA TYR A 813 -64.39 2.51 -9.12
C TYR A 813 -64.65 1.81 -7.77
N SER A 814 -64.71 2.57 -6.67
CA SER A 814 -65.63 2.31 -5.54
C SER A 814 -65.49 3.41 -4.48
N GLU A 815 -66.61 3.84 -3.89
CA GLU A 815 -66.69 4.87 -2.82
C GLU A 815 -66.15 4.38 -1.46
N GLY A 816 -65.07 3.60 -1.44
CA GLY A 816 -64.42 3.05 -0.25
C GLY A 816 -63.19 3.85 0.17
N THR A 817 -63.00 4.00 1.48
CA THR A 817 -61.90 4.69 2.18
C THR A 817 -60.55 4.67 1.44
N GLY A 818 -60.10 5.85 0.98
CA GLY A 818 -58.88 6.01 0.18
C GLY A 818 -57.62 5.45 0.84
N ALA A 819 -56.88 4.63 0.10
CA ALA A 819 -55.60 4.11 0.52
C ALA A 819 -54.58 5.26 0.69
N LYS A 820 -53.99 5.39 1.88
CA LYS A 820 -52.89 6.34 2.11
C LYS A 820 -51.65 5.84 1.37
N GLY A 821 -50.96 6.75 0.66
CA GLY A 821 -49.61 6.48 0.16
C GLY A 821 -48.66 6.14 1.33
N GLY A 822 -47.65 5.31 1.07
CA GLY A 822 -46.67 4.94 2.10
C GLY A 822 -45.78 6.13 2.47
N ASP A 823 -45.35 6.22 3.73
CA ASP A 823 -44.41 7.24 4.17
C ASP A 823 -43.02 7.03 3.51
N GLY A 824 -42.33 8.13 3.20
CA GLY A 824 -40.93 8.06 2.76
C GLY A 824 -40.01 7.58 3.89
N GLY A 825 -38.98 6.81 3.55
CA GLY A 825 -37.97 6.35 4.49
C GLY A 825 -37.11 7.50 5.01
N ALA A 826 -36.63 7.38 6.25
CA ALA A 826 -35.70 8.36 6.83
C ALA A 826 -34.33 8.31 6.10
N GLY A 827 -33.68 9.46 5.93
CA GLY A 827 -32.28 9.50 5.48
C GLY A 827 -31.34 8.85 6.50
N GLY A 828 -30.25 8.24 6.02
CA GLY A 828 -29.19 7.70 6.86
C GLY A 828 -28.36 8.81 7.51
N ASN A 829 -27.81 8.54 8.68
CA ASN A 829 -26.90 9.46 9.36
C ASN A 829 -25.57 9.56 8.60
N GLY A 830 -24.99 10.76 8.54
CA GLY A 830 -23.60 10.94 8.09
C GLY A 830 -22.61 10.22 9.01
N GLY A 831 -21.50 9.75 8.43
CA GLY A 831 -20.37 9.21 9.19
C GLY A 831 -19.65 10.31 9.97
N SER A 832 -19.00 9.92 11.06
CA SER A 832 -18.15 10.85 11.83
C SER A 832 -16.84 11.14 11.11
N GLY A 833 -16.31 12.35 11.26
CA GLY A 833 -14.98 12.68 10.79
C GLY A 833 -13.91 11.93 11.57
N GLY A 834 -12.83 11.54 10.89
CA GLY A 834 -11.65 10.95 11.52
C GLY A 834 -10.85 12.02 12.28
N ASN A 835 -10.15 11.61 13.34
CA ASN A 835 -9.29 12.53 14.08
C ASN A 835 -7.96 12.72 13.32
N ALA A 836 -7.35 13.91 13.42
CA ALA A 836 -6.00 14.08 12.90
C ALA A 836 -4.99 13.27 13.75
N LEU A 837 -5.06 13.39 15.08
CA LEU A 837 -4.23 12.63 16.00
C LEU A 837 -5.10 11.99 17.10
N TYR A 838 -5.06 10.66 17.22
CA TYR A 838 -5.74 9.89 18.27
C TYR A 838 -4.70 9.24 19.18
N VAL A 839 -4.70 9.61 20.47
CA VAL A 839 -3.61 9.31 21.42
C VAL A 839 -4.17 8.75 22.71
N ASN A 840 -3.63 7.62 23.18
CA ASN A 840 -4.11 6.94 24.38
C ASN A 840 -3.32 7.32 25.65
N ASN A 841 -2.62 6.41 26.34
CA ASN A 841 -2.00 6.68 27.66
C ASN A 841 -0.48 6.92 27.57
N ASN A 842 0.05 7.81 28.43
CA ASN A 842 1.49 8.07 28.65
C ASN A 842 2.27 8.60 27.42
N ASN A 843 1.66 9.43 26.58
CA ASN A 843 2.29 9.93 25.36
C ASN A 843 2.79 11.37 25.53
N THR A 844 3.96 11.69 24.99
CA THR A 844 4.44 13.08 24.85
C THR A 844 4.32 13.53 23.40
N ILE A 845 3.59 14.61 23.13
CA ILE A 845 3.49 15.23 21.80
C ILE A 845 4.21 16.58 21.87
N ILE A 846 5.18 16.81 20.99
CA ILE A 846 5.99 18.03 20.92
C ILE A 846 5.73 18.72 19.59
N LEU A 847 5.24 19.96 19.66
CA LEU A 847 5.14 20.84 18.49
C LEU A 847 6.37 21.76 18.41
N ALA A 848 7.32 21.41 17.53
CA ALA A 848 8.61 22.09 17.42
C ALA A 848 8.77 22.95 16.15
N GLY A 849 8.00 22.68 15.09
CA GLY A 849 8.12 23.34 13.78
C GLY A 849 7.44 24.71 13.67
N LYS A 850 7.92 25.58 12.76
CA LYS A 850 7.37 26.93 12.51
C LYS A 850 6.01 26.98 11.78
N SER A 851 5.52 25.85 11.25
CA SER A 851 4.36 25.82 10.33
C SER A 851 3.61 24.48 10.34
N SER A 852 3.62 23.77 11.46
CA SER A 852 2.88 22.49 11.55
C SER A 852 1.39 22.77 11.67
N LEU A 853 0.58 22.08 10.86
CA LEU A 853 -0.88 22.19 10.86
C LEU A 853 -1.51 20.85 11.24
N ILE A 854 -2.33 20.85 12.28
CA ILE A 854 -3.14 19.69 12.69
C ILE A 854 -4.61 20.08 12.55
N TYR A 855 -5.36 19.35 11.71
CA TYR A 855 -6.75 19.67 11.41
C TYR A 855 -7.63 18.42 11.43
N GLY A 856 -8.53 18.36 12.41
CA GLY A 856 -9.61 17.37 12.43
C GLY A 856 -10.67 17.76 11.40
N VAL A 857 -10.99 16.87 10.46
CA VAL A 857 -12.00 17.17 9.44
C VAL A 857 -13.37 16.78 9.96
N GLY A 858 -14.35 17.68 9.81
CA GLY A 858 -15.75 17.38 10.10
C GLY A 858 -16.32 16.37 9.12
N GLY A 859 -17.19 15.47 9.59
CA GLY A 859 -18.02 14.69 8.67
C GLY A 859 -18.91 15.65 7.89
N LEU A 860 -18.89 15.60 6.55
CA LEU A 860 -19.85 16.35 5.76
C LEU A 860 -21.23 15.79 6.09
N GLY A 861 -22.00 16.52 6.90
CA GLY A 861 -23.36 16.14 7.24
C GLY A 861 -24.13 15.91 5.95
N GLY A 862 -24.50 14.66 5.68
CA GLY A 862 -25.33 14.35 4.53
C GLY A 862 -26.63 15.12 4.66
N SER A 863 -27.01 15.87 3.63
CA SER A 863 -28.37 16.36 3.51
C SER A 863 -29.26 15.12 3.38
N GLY A 864 -29.78 14.63 4.51
CA GLY A 864 -30.81 13.61 4.50
C GLY A 864 -31.90 14.12 3.56
N GLY A 865 -32.05 13.48 2.40
CA GLY A 865 -33.04 13.89 1.42
C GLY A 865 -34.38 13.90 2.12
N LEU A 866 -35.08 15.04 2.04
CA LEU A 866 -36.47 15.13 2.49
C LEU A 866 -37.21 13.99 1.79
N GLY A 867 -37.77 13.05 2.55
CA GLY A 867 -38.65 12.03 2.00
C GLY A 867 -39.71 12.78 1.17
N GLY A 868 -39.71 12.55 -0.14
CA GLY A 868 -40.64 13.25 -1.03
C GLY A 868 -42.07 13.05 -0.51
N PRO A 869 -42.90 14.11 -0.43
CA PRO A 869 -44.27 13.97 0.04
C PRO A 869 -44.99 12.92 -0.80
N GLY A 870 -45.39 11.82 -0.15
CA GLY A 870 -46.17 10.78 -0.80
C GLY A 870 -47.58 11.28 -1.10
N GLY A 871 -47.91 11.44 -2.38
CA GLY A 871 -49.28 11.56 -2.86
C GLY A 871 -49.62 12.89 -3.54
N TYR A 872 -50.04 12.80 -4.81
CA TYR A 872 -50.75 13.87 -5.51
C TYR A 872 -52.15 14.06 -4.92
N ASP A 873 -52.59 15.32 -4.93
CA ASP A 873 -53.86 15.86 -4.44
C ASP A 873 -55.07 14.92 -4.52
N CYS A 874 -55.64 14.60 -3.36
CA CYS A 874 -57.06 14.29 -3.27
C CYS A 874 -57.83 15.61 -3.46
N TYR A 875 -58.37 15.83 -4.67
CA TYR A 875 -59.29 16.92 -4.99
C TYR A 875 -60.47 16.90 -4.00
N GLY A 876 -60.42 17.74 -2.95
CA GLY A 876 -61.51 17.94 -2.00
C GLY A 876 -61.17 17.81 -0.51
N CYS A 877 -59.97 17.34 -0.12
CA CYS A 877 -59.59 17.32 1.29
C CYS A 877 -58.85 18.61 1.67
N ASN A 878 -59.45 19.38 2.58
CA ASN A 878 -58.90 20.61 3.13
C ASN A 878 -57.45 20.37 3.64
N PRO A 879 -56.44 21.10 3.14
CA PRO A 879 -55.07 20.92 3.57
C PRO A 879 -55.00 21.20 5.08
N LYS A 880 -54.58 20.21 5.87
CA LYS A 880 -54.24 20.48 7.27
C LYS A 880 -53.04 21.44 7.26
N PRO A 881 -53.18 22.66 7.78
CA PRO A 881 -52.01 23.47 8.10
C PRO A 881 -51.30 22.78 9.27
N ASN A 882 -49.98 22.68 9.22
CA ASN A 882 -49.13 22.42 10.38
C ASN A 882 -48.94 20.94 10.77
N GLY A 883 -48.73 20.06 9.80
CA GLY A 883 -47.71 19.03 10.04
C GLY A 883 -46.36 19.74 9.94
N GLU A 884 -45.83 20.25 11.07
CA GLU A 884 -44.44 20.68 11.14
C GLU A 884 -43.59 19.49 10.68
N ALA A 885 -43.16 19.51 9.42
CA ALA A 885 -42.05 18.68 8.98
C ALA A 885 -40.94 19.00 9.97
N SER A 886 -40.64 18.04 10.85
CA SER A 886 -39.57 18.12 11.83
C SER A 886 -38.27 18.33 11.06
N LEU A 887 -37.98 19.59 10.77
CA LEU A 887 -36.78 20.13 10.11
C LEU A 887 -35.55 19.99 11.01
N ILE A 888 -35.63 19.11 12.00
CA ILE A 888 -34.82 19.13 13.19
C ILE A 888 -34.03 17.82 13.25
N LYS A 889 -32.70 17.99 13.15
CA LYS A 889 -31.63 17.05 13.54
C LYS A 889 -31.24 15.96 12.54
N GLY A 890 -31.12 16.29 11.26
CA GLY A 890 -30.06 15.69 10.43
C GLY A 890 -28.70 16.20 10.92
N LEU A 891 -28.25 15.67 12.07
CA LEU A 891 -27.10 16.11 12.83
C LEU A 891 -25.84 16.17 11.95
N ILE A 892 -25.17 17.33 12.00
CA ILE A 892 -23.76 17.49 11.61
C ILE A 892 -23.01 16.29 12.21
N GLY A 893 -22.45 15.44 11.35
CA GLY A 893 -21.66 14.30 11.83
C GLY A 893 -20.58 14.82 12.78
N ASN A 894 -20.39 14.16 13.93
CA ASN A 894 -19.44 14.61 14.94
C ASN A 894 -18.10 14.97 14.29
N ASN A 895 -17.65 16.22 14.50
CA ASN A 895 -16.40 16.70 13.94
C ASN A 895 -15.24 15.84 14.47
N GLY A 896 -14.35 15.42 13.58
CA GLY A 896 -13.09 14.82 14.00
C GLY A 896 -12.30 15.83 14.84
N ALA A 897 -11.66 15.38 15.92
CA ALA A 897 -10.81 16.24 16.72
C ALA A 897 -9.47 16.49 16.00
N ALA A 898 -8.87 17.66 16.22
CA ALA A 898 -7.48 17.89 15.84
C ALA A 898 -6.57 16.95 16.65
N ILE A 899 -6.79 16.90 17.96
CA ILE A 899 -6.11 15.95 18.86
C ILE A 899 -7.18 15.38 19.81
N ALA A 900 -7.32 14.05 19.79
CA ALA A 900 -8.17 13.30 20.71
C ALA A 900 -7.31 12.53 21.71
N PHE A 901 -7.36 12.95 22.99
CA PHE A 901 -6.80 12.15 24.08
C PHE A 901 -7.86 11.19 24.60
N VAL A 902 -7.54 9.90 24.67
CA VAL A 902 -8.44 8.87 25.24
C VAL A 902 -7.92 8.26 26.53
N GLY A 903 -6.71 8.66 26.96
CA GLY A 903 -6.02 8.13 28.14
C GLY A 903 -5.51 9.19 29.13
N LYS A 904 -4.78 8.70 30.14
CA LYS A 904 -4.13 9.42 31.23
C LYS A 904 -2.63 9.68 30.99
N ASN A 905 -2.08 10.62 31.74
CA ASN A 905 -0.66 10.98 31.80
C ASN A 905 -0.03 11.41 30.46
N ASN A 906 -0.80 11.97 29.55
CA ASN A 906 -0.26 12.51 28.31
C ASN A 906 0.33 13.90 28.55
N VAL A 907 1.39 14.25 27.83
CA VAL A 907 2.03 15.56 27.83
C VAL A 907 1.89 16.15 26.43
N PHE A 908 1.28 17.31 26.31
CA PHE A 908 1.27 18.10 25.09
C PHE A 908 2.19 19.31 25.28
N GLU A 909 3.35 19.28 24.64
CA GLU A 909 4.41 20.26 24.78
C GLU A 909 4.51 21.18 23.57
N ILE A 910 4.54 22.48 23.83
CA ILE A 910 4.57 23.54 22.82
C ILE A 910 5.93 24.23 22.91
N HIS A 911 6.70 24.26 21.81
CA HIS A 911 8.00 24.96 21.78
C HIS A 911 7.96 26.31 21.04
N ARG A 912 6.80 26.70 20.48
CA ARG A 912 6.62 27.93 19.69
C ARG A 912 5.22 28.53 19.88
N ASN A 913 5.02 29.77 19.45
CA ASN A 913 3.72 30.45 19.53
C ASN A 913 2.65 29.68 18.75
N ILE A 914 1.48 29.49 19.37
CA ILE A 914 0.28 28.97 18.69
C ILE A 914 -0.59 30.18 18.35
N ILE A 915 -0.87 30.38 17.06
CA ILE A 915 -1.86 31.36 16.60
C ILE A 915 -3.10 30.58 16.17
N ALA A 916 -4.25 30.86 16.79
CA ALA A 916 -5.53 30.28 16.37
C ALA A 916 -6.00 30.92 15.05
N LYS A 917 -6.21 30.10 14.01
CA LYS A 917 -6.55 30.54 12.64
C LYS A 917 -7.97 31.11 12.47
N ASP A 918 -8.82 31.07 13.50
CA ASP A 918 -10.22 31.50 13.33
C ASP A 918 -10.35 33.00 12.94
N PHE A 919 -9.26 33.75 13.11
CA PHE A 919 -9.11 35.11 12.64
C PHE A 919 -8.79 35.23 11.13
N SER A 920 -7.90 34.40 10.58
CA SER A 920 -7.26 34.61 9.26
C SER A 920 -8.18 34.37 8.06
N GLU A 921 -9.03 33.33 8.06
CA GLU A 921 -9.83 32.96 6.88
C GLU A 921 -11.12 33.80 6.70
N LYS A 922 -11.76 34.21 7.80
CA LYS A 922 -12.88 35.16 7.75
C LYS A 922 -12.39 36.55 7.36
N VAL A 923 -11.24 36.97 7.92
CA VAL A 923 -10.58 38.22 7.53
C VAL A 923 -10.14 38.16 6.07
N LYS A 924 -9.53 37.07 5.59
CA LYS A 924 -9.18 36.90 4.16
C LYS A 924 -10.38 37.00 3.23
N ARG A 925 -11.47 36.27 3.48
CA ARG A 925 -12.69 36.37 2.64
C ARG A 925 -13.30 37.78 2.66
N ASN A 926 -13.23 38.47 3.79
CA ASN A 926 -13.71 39.84 3.88
C ASN A 926 -12.75 40.83 3.20
N ILE A 927 -11.44 40.60 3.25
CA ILE A 927 -10.41 41.38 2.53
C ILE A 927 -10.56 41.17 1.02
N ASP A 928 -10.71 39.93 0.53
CA ASP A 928 -10.92 39.63 -0.89
C ASP A 928 -12.20 40.31 -1.40
N PHE A 929 -13.28 40.28 -0.61
CA PHE A 929 -14.49 41.05 -0.92
C PHE A 929 -14.20 42.54 -1.06
N ILE A 930 -13.48 43.14 -0.10
CA ILE A 930 -13.12 44.58 -0.15
C ILE A 930 -12.22 44.89 -1.36
N GLN A 931 -11.26 44.02 -1.68
CA GLN A 931 -10.34 44.17 -2.81
C GLN A 931 -11.04 44.03 -4.17
N THR A 932 -12.11 43.23 -4.24
CA THR A 932 -12.91 43.08 -5.47
C THR A 932 -13.94 44.17 -5.66
N LEU A 933 -14.16 45.06 -4.67
CA LEU A 933 -15.04 46.20 -4.86
C LEU A 933 -14.42 47.18 -5.87
N PRO A 934 -15.10 47.46 -7.00
CA PRO A 934 -14.55 48.37 -8.00
C PRO A 934 -14.44 49.79 -7.43
N LEU A 935 -13.20 50.27 -7.34
CA LEU A 935 -12.88 51.64 -6.98
C LEU A 935 -13.72 52.60 -7.84
N ASN A 936 -14.34 53.58 -7.18
CA ASN A 936 -15.24 54.57 -7.78
C ASN A 936 -16.66 54.13 -8.19
N LYS A 937 -17.07 52.89 -7.93
CA LYS A 937 -18.48 52.49 -8.07
C LYS A 937 -19.30 53.01 -6.89
N TRP A 938 -20.48 53.57 -7.18
CA TRP A 938 -21.49 53.84 -6.15
C TRP A 938 -22.11 52.51 -5.72
N LEU A 939 -21.92 52.16 -4.46
CA LEU A 939 -22.48 50.94 -3.88
C LEU A 939 -23.97 51.14 -3.68
N ASN A 940 -24.76 50.15 -4.09
CA ASN A 940 -26.18 50.14 -3.75
C ASN A 940 -26.35 49.90 -2.23
N PRO A 941 -27.54 50.15 -1.66
CA PRO A 941 -27.74 50.05 -0.20
C PRO A 941 -27.45 48.66 0.38
N LEU A 942 -27.60 47.59 -0.42
CA LEU A 942 -27.35 46.21 -0.01
C LEU A 942 -25.84 45.93 0.04
N GLU A 943 -25.11 46.34 -0.99
CA GLU A 943 -23.64 46.30 -1.05
C GLU A 943 -23.02 47.17 0.05
N LEU A 944 -23.61 48.33 0.35
CA LEU A 944 -23.17 49.24 1.41
C LEU A 944 -23.41 48.66 2.80
N ASN A 945 -24.58 48.07 3.06
CA ASN A 945 -24.85 47.35 4.31
C ASN A 945 -23.96 46.11 4.46
N GLU A 946 -23.69 45.39 3.38
CA GLU A 946 -22.78 44.24 3.41
C GLU A 946 -21.34 44.69 3.71
N LEU A 947 -20.88 45.79 3.10
CA LEU A 947 -19.59 46.40 3.41
C LEU A 947 -19.51 46.88 4.86
N GLU A 948 -20.52 47.62 5.34
CA GLU A 948 -20.57 48.08 6.73
C GLU A 948 -20.60 46.92 7.72
N ASN A 949 -21.39 45.88 7.45
CA ASN A 949 -21.44 44.69 8.30
C ASN A 949 -20.11 43.95 8.29
N LYS A 950 -19.44 43.82 7.13
CA LYS A 950 -18.12 43.18 7.04
C LYS A 950 -17.03 44.01 7.74
N ILE A 951 -17.01 45.33 7.55
CA ILE A 951 -16.10 46.25 8.27
C ILE A 951 -16.35 46.20 9.77
N LYS A 952 -17.61 46.25 10.23
CA LYS A 952 -17.97 46.10 11.64
C LYS A 952 -17.56 44.73 12.19
N THR A 953 -17.76 43.66 11.43
CA THR A 953 -17.35 42.31 11.83
C THR A 953 -15.83 42.20 11.98
N ILE A 954 -15.06 42.91 11.15
CA ILE A 954 -13.61 42.98 11.30
C ILE A 954 -13.22 43.83 12.53
N LEU A 955 -13.83 45.01 12.70
CA LEU A 955 -13.47 46.00 13.73
C LEU A 955 -13.99 45.70 15.16
N ILE A 956 -15.05 44.92 15.33
CA ILE A 956 -15.59 44.53 16.67
C ILE A 956 -14.57 43.68 17.46
N THR A 957 -13.57 43.13 16.79
CA THR A 957 -12.62 42.16 17.35
C THR A 957 -11.39 42.82 17.97
N ASP A 958 -11.11 44.10 17.67
CA ASP A 958 -10.06 44.89 18.32
C ASP A 958 -10.71 46.01 19.15
N LYS A 959 -10.99 45.69 20.42
CA LYS A 959 -11.80 46.55 21.30
C LYS A 959 -11.19 47.94 21.57
N GLN A 960 -9.94 48.22 21.20
CA GLN A 960 -9.29 49.49 21.53
C GLN A 960 -9.27 50.54 20.41
N SER A 961 -9.73 50.23 19.19
CA SER A 961 -9.70 51.16 18.05
C SER A 961 -11.08 51.70 17.62
N ILE A 962 -12.15 51.38 18.36
CA ILE A 962 -13.55 51.65 17.98
C ILE A 962 -13.91 53.14 17.83
N GLU A 963 -13.09 54.09 18.32
CA GLU A 963 -13.45 55.52 18.27
C GLU A 963 -12.91 56.32 17.06
N GLN A 964 -12.14 55.75 16.12
CA GLN A 964 -11.37 56.60 15.17
C GLN A 964 -11.61 56.45 13.65
N LEU A 965 -12.56 55.65 13.17
CA LEU A 965 -12.88 55.62 11.73
C LEU A 965 -14.35 55.98 11.49
N PRO A 966 -14.72 57.27 11.55
CA PRO A 966 -16.04 57.70 11.15
C PRO A 966 -16.28 57.33 9.68
N LEU A 967 -17.49 56.88 9.34
CA LEU A 967 -17.86 56.47 7.96
C LEU A 967 -17.49 57.50 6.89
N SER A 968 -17.46 58.78 7.24
CA SER A 968 -17.02 59.89 6.38
C SER A 968 -15.57 59.79 5.91
N ASP A 969 -14.71 59.08 6.64
CA ASP A 969 -13.29 58.95 6.31
C ASP A 969 -13.04 57.99 5.16
N TYR A 970 -14.00 57.11 4.86
CA TYR A 970 -13.87 56.12 3.81
C TYR A 970 -15.02 56.03 2.81
N LEU A 971 -16.14 56.73 3.04
CA LEU A 971 -17.28 56.82 2.12
C LEU A 971 -17.63 58.28 1.78
N GLU A 972 -17.72 58.58 0.49
CA GLU A 972 -18.37 59.78 -0.04
C GLU A 972 -19.85 59.48 -0.25
N TYR A 973 -20.74 60.29 0.33
CA TYR A 973 -22.18 60.16 0.15
C TYR A 973 -22.70 61.17 -0.88
N LYS A 974 -23.56 60.71 -1.79
CA LYS A 974 -24.32 61.59 -2.68
C LYS A 974 -25.79 61.24 -2.61
N ASN A 975 -26.61 62.24 -2.31
CA ASN A 975 -28.04 62.13 -2.51
C ASN A 975 -28.33 62.30 -4.01
N PRO A 976 -28.87 61.29 -4.70
CA PRO A 976 -29.27 61.45 -6.08
C PRO A 976 -30.41 62.48 -6.15
N SER A 977 -30.23 63.53 -6.95
CA SER A 977 -31.20 64.63 -7.10
C SER A 977 -32.55 64.20 -7.70
N TRP A 978 -32.69 62.93 -8.08
CA TRP A 978 -33.88 62.35 -8.72
C TRP A 978 -34.76 61.55 -7.74
N CYS A 979 -34.50 61.58 -6.44
CA CYS A 979 -35.33 60.90 -5.45
C CYS A 979 -35.65 61.76 -4.23
N MET A 980 -36.94 62.06 -4.01
CA MET A 980 -37.45 62.91 -2.91
C MET A 980 -38.38 62.14 -1.94
N GLY A 981 -38.09 60.87 -1.66
CA GLY A 981 -38.85 60.04 -0.70
C GLY A 981 -38.07 59.77 0.60
N PRO A 982 -38.76 59.60 1.75
CA PRO A 982 -38.12 59.34 3.06
C PRO A 982 -37.34 58.01 3.14
N ASP A 983 -37.57 57.09 2.20
CA ASP A 983 -36.87 55.79 2.10
C ASP A 983 -35.72 55.79 1.07
N CYS A 984 -35.33 56.97 0.55
CA CYS A 984 -34.27 57.01 -0.45
C CYS A 984 -32.88 56.91 0.17
N ASN A 985 -32.42 55.67 0.24
CA ASN A 985 -31.14 55.26 0.81
C ASN A 985 -29.96 55.99 0.17
N LYS A 986 -29.07 56.51 1.03
CA LYS A 986 -27.81 57.14 0.63
C LYS A 986 -26.99 56.18 -0.23
N LEU A 987 -26.59 56.59 -1.43
CA LEU A 987 -25.54 55.89 -2.16
C LEU A 987 -24.19 56.29 -1.55
N GLY A 988 -23.36 55.30 -1.24
CA GLY A 988 -22.00 55.49 -0.73
C GLY A 988 -20.98 55.09 -1.80
N LYS A 989 -19.95 55.92 -1.99
CA LYS A 989 -18.81 55.62 -2.86
C LYS A 989 -17.57 55.52 -1.99
N ILE A 990 -16.87 54.39 -2.03
CA ILE A 990 -15.58 54.28 -1.35
C ILE A 990 -14.61 55.22 -2.08
N THR A 991 -14.06 56.20 -1.35
CA THR A 991 -13.05 57.10 -1.92
C THR A 991 -11.72 56.37 -2.05
N GLN A 992 -10.84 56.81 -2.96
CA GLN A 992 -9.50 56.22 -3.05
C GLN A 992 -8.75 56.30 -1.71
N ILE A 993 -8.85 57.45 -1.03
CA ILE A 993 -8.26 57.67 0.31
C ILE A 993 -8.89 56.73 1.35
N GLY A 994 -10.20 56.50 1.27
CA GLY A 994 -10.92 55.55 2.11
C GLY A 994 -10.50 54.11 1.89
N PHE A 995 -10.35 53.73 0.63
CA PHE A 995 -9.84 52.42 0.24
C PHE A 995 -8.40 52.25 0.72
N ASP A 996 -7.54 53.25 0.55
CA ASP A 996 -6.14 53.19 0.97
C ASP A 996 -6.00 53.14 2.50
N LYS A 997 -6.87 53.85 3.25
CA LYS A 997 -6.95 53.72 4.72
C LYS A 997 -7.45 52.34 5.17
N ILE A 998 -8.54 51.84 4.57
CA ILE A 998 -9.05 50.48 4.83
C ILE A 998 -7.95 49.46 4.49
N LYS A 999 -7.21 49.70 3.41
CA LYS A 999 -6.07 48.90 2.99
C LYS A 999 -4.93 48.96 4.01
N GLU A 1000 -4.52 50.13 4.48
CA GLU A 1000 -3.47 50.32 5.49
C GLU A 1000 -3.82 49.63 6.82
N ILE A 1001 -5.06 49.82 7.30
CA ILE A 1001 -5.58 49.24 8.54
C ILE A 1001 -5.73 47.72 8.46
N LEU A 1002 -6.08 47.17 7.29
CA LEU A 1002 -6.34 45.74 7.13
C LEU A 1002 -5.12 44.96 6.59
N LEU A 1003 -4.30 45.55 5.73
CA LEU A 1003 -3.15 44.88 5.10
C LEU A 1003 -1.85 44.97 5.86
N GLU A 1004 -1.57 46.03 6.64
CA GLU A 1004 -0.35 46.02 7.46
C GLU A 1004 -0.39 44.93 8.54
N PRO A 1005 -1.51 44.69 9.25
CA PRO A 1005 -1.64 43.55 10.14
C PRO A 1005 -1.68 42.21 9.39
N SER A 1006 -2.33 42.12 8.22
CA SER A 1006 -2.42 40.84 7.48
C SER A 1006 -1.09 40.43 6.85
N LEU A 1007 -0.24 41.38 6.44
CA LEU A 1007 1.13 41.12 5.95
C LEU A 1007 2.08 40.68 7.06
N LEU A 1008 1.84 41.10 8.31
CA LEU A 1008 2.51 40.57 9.50
C LEU A 1008 2.03 39.16 9.88
N ILE A 1009 0.76 38.84 9.59
CA ILE A 1009 0.15 37.52 9.83
C ILE A 1009 0.59 36.49 8.77
N GLU A 1010 0.84 36.90 7.51
CA GLU A 1010 1.25 35.97 6.43
C GLU A 1010 2.68 35.41 6.55
N ALA A 1011 3.49 35.88 7.51
CA ALA A 1011 4.88 35.43 7.64
C ALA A 1011 5.12 34.28 8.64
N GLN A 1012 4.20 33.96 9.57
CA GLN A 1012 4.49 32.99 10.65
C GLN A 1012 3.22 32.32 11.23
N GLU A 1013 2.51 31.47 10.47
CA GLU A 1013 1.36 30.73 11.02
C GLU A 1013 1.72 29.26 11.34
N ALA A 1014 2.04 28.98 12.61
CA ALA A 1014 1.83 27.67 13.23
C ALA A 1014 0.53 27.76 14.06
N GLY A 1015 -0.41 26.84 13.81
CA GLY A 1015 -1.70 26.87 14.50
C GLY A 1015 -2.33 25.48 14.59
N ILE A 1016 -2.83 25.13 15.76
CA ILE A 1016 -3.76 24.01 15.91
C ILE A 1016 -5.12 24.53 15.46
N ILE A 1017 -5.68 23.98 14.38
CA ILE A 1017 -7.02 24.33 13.93
C ILE A 1017 -7.95 23.18 14.35
N GLY A 1018 -8.64 23.38 15.47
CA GLY A 1018 -9.63 22.45 15.99
C GLY A 1018 -9.47 22.21 17.48
N ASN A 1019 -10.53 21.69 18.11
CA ASN A 1019 -10.54 21.45 19.54
C ASN A 1019 -9.57 20.30 19.91
N VAL A 1020 -8.76 20.52 20.95
CA VAL A 1020 -8.10 19.45 21.69
C VAL A 1020 -9.10 18.94 22.72
N VAL A 1021 -9.57 17.70 22.53
CA VAL A 1021 -10.69 17.16 23.34
C VAL A 1021 -10.32 15.80 23.92
N MET A 1022 -10.91 15.47 25.07
CA MET A 1022 -10.98 14.06 25.45
C MET A 1022 -12.15 13.38 24.79
N LYS A 1023 -11.89 12.22 24.19
CA LYS A 1023 -12.92 11.37 23.61
C LYS A 1023 -13.05 10.11 24.45
N ALA A 1024 -14.28 9.68 24.70
CA ALA A 1024 -14.54 8.38 25.31
C ALA A 1024 -14.05 7.28 24.36
N GLU A 1025 -13.29 6.31 24.90
CA GLU A 1025 -12.77 5.17 24.14
C GLU A 1025 -13.91 4.41 23.45
N ASP A 1026 -15.09 4.36 24.10
CA ASP A 1026 -16.41 3.94 23.63
C ASP A 1026 -17.48 4.69 24.44
N SER A 1027 -18.75 4.74 23.99
CA SER A 1027 -19.85 5.48 24.66
C SER A 1027 -20.16 5.06 26.13
N SER A 1028 -19.45 4.07 26.66
CA SER A 1028 -19.60 3.54 28.02
C SER A 1028 -18.71 4.22 29.09
N VAL A 1029 -17.73 5.05 28.69
CA VAL A 1029 -16.90 5.78 29.67
C VAL A 1029 -17.70 6.95 30.26
N SER A 1030 -18.05 6.83 31.54
CA SER A 1030 -18.74 7.90 32.27
C SER A 1030 -17.96 9.22 32.24
N PHE A 1031 -18.68 10.34 32.20
CA PHE A 1031 -18.12 11.70 32.24
C PHE A 1031 -17.13 11.93 33.39
N ASP A 1032 -17.37 11.33 34.56
CA ASP A 1032 -16.47 11.45 35.73
C ASP A 1032 -15.11 10.76 35.52
N LYS A 1033 -15.10 9.60 34.84
CA LYS A 1033 -13.86 8.92 34.45
C LYS A 1033 -13.08 9.76 33.44
N LEU A 1034 -13.76 10.38 32.49
CA LEU A 1034 -13.12 11.32 31.56
C LEU A 1034 -12.52 12.50 32.32
N LYS A 1035 -13.27 13.16 33.21
CA LYS A 1035 -12.72 14.24 34.07
C LYS A 1035 -11.47 13.78 34.83
N ALA A 1036 -11.50 12.58 35.40
CA ALA A 1036 -10.35 12.02 36.10
C ALA A 1036 -9.14 11.80 35.19
N PHE A 1037 -9.35 11.43 33.91
CA PHE A 1037 -8.27 11.32 32.93
C PHE A 1037 -7.68 12.68 32.55
N ALA A 1038 -8.51 13.70 32.30
CA ALA A 1038 -8.00 15.05 32.00
C ALA A 1038 -7.05 15.55 33.05
N LYS A 1039 -7.40 15.34 34.33
CA LYS A 1039 -6.60 15.77 35.48
C LYS A 1039 -5.17 15.26 35.47
N THR A 1040 -4.92 14.13 34.82
CA THR A 1040 -3.58 13.53 34.73
C THR A 1040 -2.78 14.01 33.51
N ASN A 1041 -3.43 14.64 32.53
CA ASN A 1041 -2.76 15.12 31.32
C ASN A 1041 -2.20 16.53 31.55
N THR A 1042 -1.06 16.80 30.93
CA THR A 1042 -0.26 18.02 31.10
C THR A 1042 -0.14 18.81 29.80
N LEU A 1043 -0.43 20.10 29.84
CA LEU A 1043 -0.03 21.07 28.82
C LEU A 1043 1.32 21.68 29.23
N ALA A 1044 2.38 21.49 28.46
CA ALA A 1044 3.70 22.02 28.75
C ALA A 1044 4.10 23.15 27.80
N LEU A 1045 4.58 24.27 28.33
CA LEU A 1045 5.28 25.31 27.61
C LEU A 1045 6.79 24.99 27.69
N GLY A 1046 7.41 24.64 26.56
CA GLY A 1046 8.77 24.12 26.48
C GLY A 1046 9.71 24.94 25.58
N GLY A 1047 10.81 24.32 25.14
CA GLY A 1047 11.77 24.89 24.18
C GLY A 1047 13.05 25.46 24.81
N ASP A 1048 14.12 25.49 24.01
CA ASP A 1048 15.45 25.99 24.41
C ASP A 1048 15.55 27.52 24.36
N ALA A 1049 16.46 28.09 25.17
CA ALA A 1049 16.74 29.53 25.30
C ALA A 1049 17.10 30.27 23.99
N SER A 1050 17.33 29.56 22.87
CA SER A 1050 17.59 30.18 21.57
C SER A 1050 16.35 30.83 20.92
N LEU A 1051 15.16 30.51 21.41
CA LEU A 1051 13.90 31.06 20.93
C LEU A 1051 13.48 32.27 21.77
N THR A 1052 13.47 33.46 21.18
CA THR A 1052 13.01 34.72 21.80
C THR A 1052 11.58 35.06 21.38
N GLY A 1053 10.81 35.72 22.25
CA GLY A 1053 9.45 36.19 21.92
C GLY A 1053 8.38 35.09 21.95
N LEU A 1054 8.57 34.06 22.80
CA LEU A 1054 7.56 33.04 23.01
C LEU A 1054 6.42 33.62 23.85
N SER A 1055 5.19 33.50 23.37
CA SER A 1055 3.99 33.99 24.02
C SER A 1055 2.85 32.97 23.91
N PHE A 1056 2.07 32.83 24.98
CA PHE A 1056 0.89 31.97 25.02
C PHE A 1056 -0.31 32.70 25.66
N ASP A 1057 -1.42 32.79 24.95
CA ASP A 1057 -2.66 33.36 25.47
C ASP A 1057 -3.52 32.26 26.13
N LEU A 1058 -3.76 32.40 27.44
CA LEU A 1058 -4.57 31.46 28.23
C LEU A 1058 -6.02 31.38 27.74
N GLY A 1059 -6.53 32.44 27.11
CA GLY A 1059 -7.86 32.46 26.49
C GLY A 1059 -8.00 31.45 25.35
N LEU A 1060 -6.90 31.03 24.72
CA LEU A 1060 -6.90 29.98 23.68
C LEU A 1060 -7.24 28.61 24.24
N ILE A 1061 -7.11 28.41 25.55
CA ILE A 1061 -7.59 27.18 26.17
C ILE A 1061 -9.13 27.16 26.14
N GLY A 1062 -9.81 28.32 26.21
CA GLY A 1062 -11.27 28.53 26.13
C GLY A 1062 -11.95 28.70 27.50
N GLU A 1063 -13.27 28.93 27.56
CA GLU A 1063 -14.06 29.08 28.83
C GLU A 1063 -14.95 27.86 29.16
N VAL A 1064 -15.15 27.52 30.45
CA VAL A 1064 -16.11 26.47 30.85
C VAL A 1064 -17.50 27.07 30.97
N VAL A 1065 -18.32 26.90 29.94
CA VAL A 1065 -19.73 27.28 30.03
C VAL A 1065 -20.49 26.19 30.83
N PRO A 1066 -21.34 26.48 31.84
CA PRO A 1066 -22.12 25.49 32.59
C PRO A 1066 -23.15 24.72 31.73
N ALA A 1067 -23.33 23.42 31.97
CA ALA A 1067 -24.14 22.52 31.10
C ALA A 1067 -25.63 22.92 31.00
N ASP A 1068 -26.11 23.64 31.99
CA ASP A 1068 -27.48 24.00 32.28
C ASP A 1068 -28.06 25.09 31.35
N THR A 1069 -27.24 25.72 30.50
CA THR A 1069 -27.68 26.72 29.52
C THR A 1069 -27.84 26.20 28.07
N LEU A 1070 -27.56 24.91 27.79
CA LEU A 1070 -27.65 24.33 26.45
C LEU A 1070 -28.64 23.16 26.41
N ALA A 1071 -29.92 23.48 26.16
CA ALA A 1071 -31.03 22.52 26.18
C ALA A 1071 -31.11 21.58 24.96
N ALA A 1072 -30.23 21.69 23.97
CA ALA A 1072 -30.14 20.71 22.88
C ALA A 1072 -28.74 20.77 22.25
N VAL A 1073 -28.22 19.58 21.94
CA VAL A 1073 -26.88 19.25 21.40
C VAL A 1073 -25.89 18.85 22.49
N ASP A 1074 -25.39 17.63 22.29
CA ASP A 1074 -24.46 16.85 23.10
C ASP A 1074 -23.34 17.64 23.78
N ALA A 1075 -23.10 17.26 25.03
CA ALA A 1075 -21.94 17.53 25.90
C ALA A 1075 -20.86 18.47 25.34
N LYS A 1076 -20.68 19.61 26.01
CA LYS A 1076 -19.48 20.44 25.86
C LYS A 1076 -18.23 19.55 25.90
N PRO A 1077 -17.26 19.73 24.99
CA PRO A 1077 -16.08 18.89 24.95
C PRO A 1077 -15.37 18.94 26.30
N LEU A 1078 -15.17 17.76 26.89
CA LEU A 1078 -14.32 17.58 28.04
C LEU A 1078 -12.90 18.04 27.66
N ARG A 1079 -12.41 19.04 28.39
CA ARG A 1079 -11.10 19.65 28.17
C ARG A 1079 -10.01 18.62 28.47
N ALA A 1080 -8.90 18.69 27.73
CA ALA A 1080 -7.91 17.62 27.69
C ALA A 1080 -6.93 17.56 28.86
N PHE A 1081 -6.72 18.65 29.58
CA PHE A 1081 -5.62 18.81 30.54
C PHE A 1081 -6.13 19.29 31.88
N GLY A 1082 -5.50 18.85 32.97
CA GLY A 1082 -5.69 19.42 34.30
C GLY A 1082 -4.42 19.99 34.91
N LEU A 1083 -3.26 19.74 34.30
CA LEU A 1083 -1.99 20.33 34.69
C LEU A 1083 -1.45 21.20 33.55
N MET A 1084 -0.89 22.36 33.91
CA MET A 1084 -0.07 23.16 33.01
C MET A 1084 1.34 23.27 33.59
N GLU A 1085 2.37 23.17 32.76
CA GLU A 1085 3.76 23.28 33.20
C GLU A 1085 4.56 24.20 32.29
N LYS A 1086 5.53 24.91 32.87
CA LYS A 1086 6.60 25.58 32.14
C LYS A 1086 7.91 24.83 32.40
N ARG A 1087 8.52 24.33 31.31
CA ARG A 1087 9.75 23.53 31.28
C ARG A 1087 10.77 24.12 30.30
N GLY A 1088 12.02 23.66 30.35
CA GLY A 1088 13.08 24.16 29.48
C GLY A 1088 13.54 25.58 29.83
N THR A 1089 14.66 26.00 29.24
CA THR A 1089 15.38 27.23 29.62
C THR A 1089 14.81 28.51 28.99
N SER A 1090 13.85 28.40 28.09
CA SER A 1090 13.23 29.54 27.39
C SER A 1090 12.43 30.47 28.31
N THR A 1091 12.23 31.71 27.87
CA THR A 1091 11.30 32.67 28.49
C THR A 1091 9.97 32.63 27.75
N TRP A 1092 8.87 32.46 28.48
CA TRP A 1092 7.51 32.48 27.93
C TRP A 1092 6.70 33.63 28.54
N GLN A 1093 6.11 34.44 27.68
CA GLN A 1093 5.11 35.44 28.05
C GLN A 1093 3.74 34.80 28.05
N VAL A 1094 2.94 35.06 29.08
CA VAL A 1094 1.57 34.56 29.17
C VAL A 1094 0.63 35.75 29.16
N THR A 1095 -0.45 35.66 28.38
CA THR A 1095 -1.53 36.67 28.30
C THR A 1095 -2.89 36.04 28.60
N GLY A 1096 -3.94 36.85 28.71
CA GLY A 1096 -5.33 36.37 28.78
C GLY A 1096 -5.79 35.88 30.15
N THR A 1097 -6.96 35.22 30.18
CA THR A 1097 -7.60 34.72 31.41
C THR A 1097 -7.80 33.21 31.32
N LEU A 1098 -7.31 32.50 32.33
CA LEU A 1098 -7.57 31.08 32.56
C LEU A 1098 -8.77 30.92 33.48
N ASP A 1099 -9.80 30.20 33.04
CA ASP A 1099 -10.95 29.83 33.88
C ASP A 1099 -10.52 28.82 34.97
N PRO A 1100 -10.96 29.02 36.22
CA PRO A 1100 -10.55 28.20 37.37
C PRO A 1100 -10.94 26.71 37.24
N ASN A 1101 -11.90 26.37 36.38
CA ASN A 1101 -12.38 25.00 36.20
C ASN A 1101 -11.61 24.22 35.12
N ILE A 1102 -10.57 24.82 34.51
CA ILE A 1102 -9.87 24.25 33.36
C ILE A 1102 -8.58 23.55 33.76
N ILE A 1103 -7.69 24.28 34.43
CA ILE A 1103 -6.41 23.77 34.90
C ILE A 1103 -6.43 23.83 36.42
N GLU A 1104 -6.16 22.71 37.06
CA GLU A 1104 -6.08 22.62 38.52
C GLU A 1104 -4.83 23.34 39.04
N ARG A 1105 -3.71 23.19 38.31
CA ARG A 1105 -2.41 23.72 38.72
C ARG A 1105 -1.54 24.12 37.53
N PHE A 1106 -0.87 25.26 37.64
CA PHE A 1106 0.19 25.71 36.74
C PHE A 1106 1.54 25.70 37.46
N SER A 1107 2.49 24.86 37.04
CA SER A 1107 3.82 24.79 37.65
C SER A 1107 4.93 25.33 36.75
N VAL A 1108 5.72 26.28 37.24
CA VAL A 1108 6.96 26.77 36.63
C VAL A 1108 8.11 25.96 37.20
N LYS A 1109 8.65 25.03 36.41
CA LYS A 1109 9.73 24.13 36.83
C LYS A 1109 11.10 24.58 36.34
N GLU A 1110 11.18 25.16 35.13
CA GLU A 1110 12.43 25.59 34.52
C GLU A 1110 12.20 26.79 33.61
N GLY A 1111 13.23 27.63 33.44
CA GLY A 1111 13.18 28.84 32.63
C GLY A 1111 12.34 29.95 33.26
N VAL A 1112 11.95 30.93 32.44
CA VAL A 1112 11.21 32.11 32.91
C VAL A 1112 9.77 32.05 32.41
N LEU A 1113 8.81 32.26 33.30
CA LEU A 1113 7.43 32.56 32.97
C LEU A 1113 7.15 34.02 33.33
N GLU A 1114 6.85 34.84 32.33
CA GLU A 1114 6.47 36.24 32.49
C GLU A 1114 4.95 36.37 32.34
N LEU A 1115 4.24 36.74 33.42
CA LEU A 1115 2.81 37.04 33.34
C LEU A 1115 2.62 38.48 32.90
N MET A 1116 2.07 38.69 31.71
CA MET A 1116 1.78 40.02 31.17
C MET A 1116 0.71 40.74 32.00
N PRO A 1117 0.57 42.08 31.85
CA PRO A 1117 -0.50 42.83 32.52
C PRO A 1117 -1.88 42.24 32.17
N ASP A 1118 -2.83 42.37 33.09
CA ASP A 1118 -4.20 41.82 32.99
C ASP A 1118 -4.35 40.30 32.97
N VAL A 1119 -3.24 39.55 33.06
CA VAL A 1119 -3.31 38.09 33.13
C VAL A 1119 -4.05 37.65 34.38
N LYS A 1120 -4.99 36.72 34.21
CA LYS A 1120 -5.69 36.07 35.31
C LYS A 1120 -5.48 34.57 35.24
N VAL A 1121 -4.57 34.05 36.06
CA VAL A 1121 -4.38 32.61 36.22
C VAL A 1121 -5.22 32.15 37.40
N ASN A 1122 -6.50 31.85 37.18
CA ASN A 1122 -7.39 31.42 38.26
C ASN A 1122 -7.12 29.97 38.74
N SER A 1123 -5.87 29.51 38.70
CA SER A 1123 -5.42 28.20 39.18
C SER A 1123 -4.24 28.33 40.14
N HIS A 1124 -3.93 27.23 40.84
CA HIS A 1124 -2.80 27.19 41.75
C HIS A 1124 -1.49 27.33 40.96
N MET A 1125 -0.71 28.39 41.23
CA MET A 1125 0.59 28.61 40.62
C MET A 1125 1.72 28.12 41.52
N GLY A 1126 2.50 27.14 41.06
CA GLY A 1126 3.68 26.63 41.76
C GLY A 1126 4.98 27.03 41.05
N VAL A 1127 5.97 27.54 41.76
CA VAL A 1127 7.30 27.91 41.22
C VAL A 1127 8.35 27.08 41.94
N MET A 1128 9.02 26.19 41.20
CA MET A 1128 9.82 25.10 41.75
C MET A 1128 11.03 24.79 40.87
N ASN A 1129 11.99 24.01 41.38
CA ASN A 1129 13.10 23.42 40.62
C ASN A 1129 13.93 24.42 39.78
N SER A 1130 14.16 25.63 40.30
CA SER A 1130 14.83 26.76 39.59
C SER A 1130 14.00 27.46 38.51
N GLY A 1131 12.70 27.16 38.41
CA GLY A 1131 11.76 27.97 37.63
C GLY A 1131 11.68 29.40 38.16
N ILE A 1132 11.56 30.36 37.24
CA ILE A 1132 11.47 31.79 37.54
C ILE A 1132 10.09 32.29 37.14
N LEU A 1133 9.34 32.83 38.10
CA LEU A 1133 8.11 33.58 37.84
C LEU A 1133 8.41 35.06 37.93
N THR A 1134 8.04 35.82 36.90
CA THR A 1134 8.18 37.28 36.87
C THR A 1134 6.90 37.92 36.33
N THR A 1135 6.74 39.22 36.59
CA THR A 1135 5.78 40.07 35.89
C THR A 1135 6.55 41.27 35.34
N PRO A 1136 6.12 41.92 34.24
CA PRO A 1136 6.79 43.11 33.75
C PRO A 1136 6.66 44.24 34.77
N ALA A 1137 7.48 45.28 34.63
CA ALA A 1137 7.34 46.48 35.45
C ALA A 1137 6.04 47.21 35.05
N ILE A 1138 5.14 47.44 36.02
CA ILE A 1138 3.84 48.07 35.79
C ILE A 1138 3.83 49.43 36.47
N THR A 1139 3.37 50.47 35.76
CA THR A 1139 3.24 51.81 36.34
C THR A 1139 2.19 51.81 37.46
N VAL A 1140 2.48 52.42 38.61
CA VAL A 1140 1.60 52.46 39.79
C VAL A 1140 0.22 53.08 39.51
N ALA A 1141 0.09 53.94 38.49
CA ALA A 1141 -1.20 54.46 38.04
C ALA A 1141 -2.14 53.37 37.47
N ASN A 1142 -1.59 52.24 37.03
CA ASN A 1142 -2.28 51.15 36.35
C ASN A 1142 -2.52 49.95 37.27
N VAL A 1143 -2.89 50.18 38.54
CA VAL A 1143 -3.13 49.10 39.53
C VAL A 1143 -4.16 48.07 39.05
N SER A 1144 -5.12 48.49 38.22
CA SER A 1144 -6.13 47.62 37.60
C SER A 1144 -5.56 46.54 36.67
N HIS A 1145 -4.30 46.68 36.24
CA HIS A 1145 -3.62 45.79 35.29
C HIS A 1145 -2.65 44.81 35.96
N THR A 1146 -2.73 44.66 37.28
CA THR A 1146 -1.87 43.73 38.04
C THR A 1146 -2.24 42.27 37.70
N PRO A 1147 -1.27 41.40 37.37
CA PRO A 1147 -1.52 39.98 37.18
C PRO A 1147 -2.12 39.33 38.44
N ILE A 1148 -3.08 38.43 38.24
CA ILE A 1148 -3.83 37.77 39.31
C ILE A 1148 -3.62 36.26 39.23
N VAL A 1149 -3.34 35.61 40.36
CA VAL A 1149 -3.29 34.14 40.52
C VAL A 1149 -4.25 33.67 41.61
N SER A 1150 -4.79 32.45 41.55
CA SER A 1150 -5.70 32.00 42.64
C SER A 1150 -4.97 31.60 43.92
N GLN A 1151 -3.78 31.02 43.78
CA GLN A 1151 -2.88 30.68 44.89
C GLN A 1151 -1.46 30.67 44.36
N LEU A 1152 -0.47 31.04 45.18
CA LEU A 1152 0.95 30.96 44.82
C LEU A 1152 1.73 30.09 45.81
N THR A 1153 2.56 29.19 45.29
CA THR A 1153 3.56 28.46 46.07
C THR A 1153 4.94 28.65 45.45
N VAL A 1154 5.92 29.11 46.22
CA VAL A 1154 7.34 29.14 45.80
C VAL A 1154 8.11 28.17 46.71
N ALA A 1155 8.75 27.18 46.12
CA ALA A 1155 9.41 26.08 46.85
C ALA A 1155 10.61 25.54 46.07
N ASP A 1156 11.42 24.67 46.69
CA ASP A 1156 12.41 23.83 45.99
C ASP A 1156 13.30 24.59 44.99
N GLN A 1157 13.93 25.69 45.43
CA GLN A 1157 14.77 26.59 44.62
C GLN A 1157 14.02 27.42 43.56
N GLY A 1158 12.69 27.46 43.59
CA GLY A 1158 11.89 28.36 42.76
C GLY A 1158 12.16 29.83 43.08
N VAL A 1159 12.16 30.67 42.05
CA VAL A 1159 12.49 32.09 42.13
C VAL A 1159 11.27 32.94 41.76
N PHE A 1160 10.91 33.87 42.63
CA PHE A 1160 10.06 34.99 42.25
C PHE A 1160 10.97 36.18 41.89
N GLN A 1161 10.92 36.63 40.64
CA GLN A 1161 11.72 37.76 40.15
C GLN A 1161 10.88 39.03 40.10
N VAL A 1162 11.43 40.12 40.63
CA VAL A 1162 10.85 41.46 40.61
C VAL A 1162 11.69 42.34 39.70
N VAL A 1163 11.10 42.83 38.61
CA VAL A 1163 11.70 43.86 37.75
C VAL A 1163 11.34 45.23 38.34
N ALA A 1164 12.35 46.04 38.66
CA ALA A 1164 12.12 47.37 39.22
C ALA A 1164 12.85 48.45 38.40
N ASN A 1165 12.08 49.35 37.80
CA ASN A 1165 12.60 50.47 37.01
C ASN A 1165 12.67 51.76 37.86
N ASN A 1166 11.65 52.03 38.67
CA ASN A 1166 11.60 53.16 39.60
C ASN A 1166 10.51 52.94 40.67
N VAL A 1167 10.35 53.87 41.62
CA VAL A 1167 9.32 53.78 42.69
C VAL A 1167 7.88 53.74 42.17
N ASN A 1168 7.66 54.14 40.91
CA ASN A 1168 6.35 54.14 40.26
C ASN A 1168 6.21 53.07 39.18
N GLU A 1169 7.22 52.23 38.92
CA GLU A 1169 7.20 51.27 37.82
C GLU A 1169 8.02 50.02 38.19
N TYR A 1170 7.30 48.98 38.63
CA TYR A 1170 7.90 47.75 39.14
C TYR A 1170 6.91 46.57 39.06
N SER A 1171 7.43 45.34 39.15
CA SER A 1171 6.64 44.11 39.11
C SER A 1171 5.72 43.99 40.32
N ARG A 1172 4.47 43.60 40.06
CA ARG A 1172 3.45 43.33 41.07
C ARG A 1172 2.73 42.04 40.73
N LEU A 1173 2.31 41.29 41.75
CA LEU A 1173 1.50 40.09 41.61
C LEU A 1173 0.48 40.02 42.75
N HIS A 1174 -0.77 39.76 42.39
CA HIS A 1174 -1.87 39.60 43.33
C HIS A 1174 -2.32 38.14 43.36
N SER A 1175 -2.45 37.55 44.54
CA SER A 1175 -3.11 36.27 44.74
C SER A 1175 -4.45 36.41 45.45
N THR A 1176 -5.52 35.83 44.89
CA THR A 1176 -6.85 35.81 45.54
C THR A 1176 -6.97 34.74 46.65
N GLY A 1177 -5.89 34.02 46.92
CA GLY A 1177 -5.82 32.98 47.94
C GLY A 1177 -4.52 33.09 48.71
N ASP A 1178 -4.00 31.94 49.16
CA ASP A 1178 -2.77 31.91 49.95
C ASP A 1178 -1.51 32.09 49.10
N ILE A 1179 -0.50 32.74 49.67
CA ILE A 1179 0.88 32.72 49.18
C ILE A 1179 1.72 31.93 50.17
N THR A 1180 2.28 30.80 49.71
CA THR A 1180 3.12 29.90 50.51
C THR A 1180 4.57 29.96 50.02
N LEU A 1181 5.48 30.50 50.86
CA LEU A 1181 6.91 30.56 50.58
C LEU A 1181 7.62 29.45 51.36
N ALA A 1182 7.79 28.29 50.74
CA ALA A 1182 8.37 27.12 51.40
C ALA A 1182 9.90 27.21 51.51
N LYS A 1183 10.51 26.23 52.17
CA LYS A 1183 11.98 26.10 52.27
C LYS A 1183 12.60 26.05 50.86
N GLY A 1184 13.64 26.84 50.64
CA GLY A 1184 14.32 26.94 49.34
C GLY A 1184 13.69 27.97 48.38
N SER A 1185 12.63 28.68 48.77
CA SER A 1185 12.10 29.81 47.99
C SER A 1185 13.12 30.96 47.90
N GLN A 1186 13.23 31.56 46.71
CA GLN A 1186 14.14 32.67 46.45
C GLN A 1186 13.40 33.88 45.90
N LEU A 1187 13.86 35.06 46.29
CA LEU A 1187 13.46 36.34 45.72
C LEU A 1187 14.66 36.97 45.01
N LEU A 1188 14.49 37.29 43.73
CA LEU A 1188 15.48 37.99 42.91
C LEU A 1188 14.94 39.36 42.51
N VAL A 1189 15.66 40.43 42.79
CA VAL A 1189 15.31 41.78 42.32
C VAL A 1189 16.20 42.11 41.13
N HIS A 1190 15.60 42.13 39.94
CA HIS A 1190 16.24 42.56 38.70
C HIS A 1190 15.99 44.06 38.49
N ALA A 1191 16.99 44.86 38.86
CA ALA A 1191 16.87 46.31 38.91
C ALA A 1191 18.16 47.02 38.43
N PRO A 1192 18.83 46.59 37.34
CA PRO A 1192 20.17 47.08 36.99
C PRO A 1192 20.23 48.60 36.74
N ASN A 1193 19.10 49.21 36.37
CA ASN A 1193 18.99 50.63 36.04
C ASN A 1193 17.96 51.38 36.91
N TYR A 1194 17.71 50.92 38.14
CA TYR A 1194 16.68 51.52 39.00
C TYR A 1194 16.90 53.03 39.23
N GLN A 1195 15.86 53.81 38.95
CA GLN A 1195 15.83 55.25 39.17
C GLN A 1195 15.00 55.55 40.42
N GLY A 1196 15.68 55.77 41.55
CA GLY A 1196 15.04 56.14 42.80
C GLY A 1196 16.03 56.72 43.80
N LYS A 1197 15.65 56.73 45.07
CA LYS A 1197 16.46 57.19 46.20
C LYS A 1197 16.32 56.24 47.38
N ILE A 1198 17.29 56.30 48.29
CA ILE A 1198 17.22 55.61 49.58
C ILE A 1198 15.93 56.05 50.32
N GLY A 1199 15.23 55.07 50.90
CA GLY A 1199 13.96 55.28 51.56
C GLY A 1199 12.74 55.18 50.65
N ASP A 1200 12.92 55.00 49.34
CA ASP A 1200 11.83 54.60 48.46
C ASP A 1200 11.30 53.23 48.88
N MET A 1201 9.98 53.05 48.73
CA MET A 1201 9.30 51.80 49.05
C MET A 1201 8.38 51.40 47.90
N LEU A 1202 8.68 50.27 47.27
CA LEU A 1202 7.88 49.66 46.23
C LEU A 1202 6.75 48.90 46.95
N LYS A 1203 5.54 49.47 46.94
CA LYS A 1203 4.40 48.94 47.70
C LYS A 1203 3.70 47.80 46.98
N TYR A 1204 3.14 46.83 47.71
CA TYR A 1204 2.26 45.80 47.14
C TYR A 1204 2.93 45.02 46.00
N VAL A 1205 4.17 44.58 46.24
CA VAL A 1205 4.95 43.76 45.28
C VAL A 1205 4.34 42.36 45.22
N LEU A 1206 4.03 41.78 46.38
CA LEU A 1206 3.17 40.60 46.52
C LEU A 1206 1.99 40.92 47.43
N VAL A 1207 0.79 40.50 47.04
CA VAL A 1207 -0.44 40.66 47.83
C VAL A 1207 -1.17 39.33 47.85
N ALA A 1208 -1.60 38.88 49.04
CA ALA A 1208 -2.48 37.72 49.23
C ALA A 1208 -3.82 38.17 49.84
N GLU A 1209 -4.96 37.77 49.26
CA GLU A 1209 -6.27 37.93 49.92
C GLU A 1209 -6.47 36.86 51.02
N GLY A 1210 -5.81 35.71 50.88
CA GLY A 1210 -5.73 34.67 51.90
C GLY A 1210 -4.62 34.96 52.92
N THR A 1211 -3.70 34.01 53.09
CA THR A 1211 -2.57 34.13 54.04
C THR A 1211 -1.23 34.19 53.30
N LEU A 1212 -0.35 35.10 53.71
CA LEU A 1212 1.09 35.06 53.38
C LEU A 1212 1.83 34.35 54.53
N ASN A 1213 2.04 33.04 54.39
CA ASN A 1213 2.38 32.16 55.51
C ASN A 1213 3.80 32.35 56.08
N THR A 1214 4.74 32.84 55.28
CA THR A 1214 6.19 32.85 55.57
C THR A 1214 6.94 33.93 54.76
N GLN A 1215 8.27 34.00 54.91
CA GLN A 1215 9.18 34.88 54.16
C GLN A 1215 10.02 34.06 53.15
N PHE A 1216 10.61 34.73 52.16
CA PHE A 1216 11.57 34.08 51.25
C PHE A 1216 12.80 33.57 52.01
N SER A 1217 13.24 32.36 51.68
CA SER A 1217 14.39 31.73 52.36
C SER A 1217 15.75 32.24 51.86
N GLN A 1218 15.78 32.78 50.65
CA GLN A 1218 16.96 33.39 50.01
C GLN A 1218 16.53 34.65 49.27
N PHE A 1219 17.45 35.62 49.21
CA PHE A 1219 17.21 36.91 48.61
C PHE A 1219 18.48 37.42 47.92
N SER A 1220 18.33 37.97 46.72
CA SER A 1220 19.39 38.66 45.99
C SER A 1220 18.84 39.79 45.13
N ASP A 1221 19.70 40.75 44.82
CA ASP A 1221 19.44 41.86 43.89
C ASP A 1221 20.67 42.09 43.01
N ASP A 1222 20.46 42.60 41.79
CA ASP A 1222 21.52 42.90 40.82
C ASP A 1222 21.75 44.39 40.59
N ASN A 1223 21.21 45.25 41.46
CA ASN A 1223 21.38 46.68 41.34
C ASN A 1223 22.77 47.11 41.84
N PRO A 1224 23.51 47.94 41.08
CA PRO A 1224 24.86 48.34 41.46
C PRO A 1224 24.93 49.48 42.50
N LEU A 1225 23.82 50.17 42.80
CA LEU A 1225 23.76 51.40 43.59
C LEU A 1225 22.93 51.28 44.88
N TYR A 1226 21.95 50.39 44.91
CA TYR A 1226 20.95 50.27 45.95
C TYR A 1226 20.76 48.82 46.34
N ASP A 1227 20.61 48.58 47.65
CA ASP A 1227 20.13 47.31 48.14
C ASP A 1227 18.60 47.35 48.29
N PHE A 1228 17.94 46.27 47.90
CA PHE A 1228 16.52 46.08 48.12
C PHE A 1228 16.32 45.18 49.34
N VAL A 1229 15.32 45.45 50.19
CA VAL A 1229 15.01 44.61 51.35
C VAL A 1229 13.51 44.31 51.39
N PRO A 1230 13.10 43.01 51.40
CA PRO A 1230 11.70 42.66 51.53
C PRO A 1230 11.14 43.04 52.90
N ASN A 1231 9.98 43.69 52.90
CA ASN A 1231 9.28 44.15 54.09
C ASN A 1231 7.89 43.49 54.20
N TYR A 1232 7.67 42.78 55.30
CA TYR A 1232 6.45 42.01 55.63
C TYR A 1232 5.69 42.61 56.83
N SER A 1233 5.86 43.91 57.11
CA SER A 1233 5.23 44.55 58.27
C SER A 1233 3.71 44.62 58.20
N GLU A 1234 3.15 44.59 56.98
CA GLU A 1234 1.71 44.55 56.73
C GLU A 1234 1.27 43.10 56.53
N ALA A 1235 0.18 42.69 57.19
CA ALA A 1235 -0.32 41.33 57.08
C ALA A 1235 -0.69 41.01 55.62
N ASN A 1236 -0.30 39.82 55.16
CA ASN A 1236 -0.60 39.32 53.81
C ASN A 1236 0.00 40.12 52.63
N VAL A 1237 0.96 41.02 52.90
CA VAL A 1237 1.59 41.87 51.89
C VAL A 1237 3.12 41.83 52.01
N MET A 1238 3.80 41.87 50.88
CA MET A 1238 5.24 42.15 50.80
C MET A 1238 5.50 43.45 50.03
N HIS A 1239 6.28 44.34 50.61
CA HIS A 1239 6.86 45.52 49.96
C HIS A 1239 8.37 45.31 49.73
N LEU A 1240 9.02 46.17 48.93
CA LEU A 1240 10.48 46.27 48.87
C LEU A 1240 10.93 47.66 49.29
N ASN A 1241 11.79 47.74 50.30
CA ASN A 1241 12.43 48.99 50.73
C ASN A 1241 13.77 49.15 50.01
N VAL A 1242 14.07 50.37 49.55
CA VAL A 1242 15.37 50.73 49.00
C VAL A 1242 16.25 51.24 50.14
N VAL A 1243 17.29 50.48 50.48
CA VAL A 1243 18.19 50.77 51.63
C VAL A 1243 19.61 51.13 51.17
N ARG A 1244 20.48 51.39 52.15
CA ARG A 1244 21.80 52.00 51.94
C ARG A 1244 22.84 50.98 51.44
N ASP A 1245 23.46 51.36 50.32
CA ASP A 1245 24.60 50.84 49.54
C ASP A 1245 25.55 49.77 50.12
N LYS A 1246 25.91 48.79 49.26
CA LYS A 1246 27.02 47.81 49.39
C LYS A 1246 28.42 48.46 49.35
N GLN A 1247 28.59 49.70 48.90
CA GLN A 1247 29.89 50.39 48.76
C GLN A 1247 30.27 51.36 49.90
N GLN A 1248 29.62 51.29 51.07
CA GLN A 1248 30.11 51.97 52.29
C GLN A 1248 30.53 50.99 53.40
N GLU A 1249 31.36 49.99 53.09
CA GLU A 1249 32.35 49.51 54.07
C GLU A 1249 33.63 50.37 53.95
N PRO A 1250 34.08 51.07 55.00
CA PRO A 1250 35.36 51.75 54.96
C PRO A 1250 36.49 50.72 54.97
N LEU A 1251 37.31 50.71 53.92
CA LEU A 1251 38.67 50.18 53.92
C LEU A 1251 39.50 50.86 55.03
N LEU A 1252 39.44 50.34 56.26
CA LEU A 1252 40.28 50.75 57.38
C LEU A 1252 40.63 49.55 58.27
N SER A 1253 41.62 48.77 57.83
CA SER A 1253 42.90 48.57 58.53
C SER A 1253 43.59 47.29 58.05
N GLY A 1254 44.73 47.46 57.39
CA GLY A 1254 45.79 46.47 57.48
C GLY A 1254 46.62 46.75 58.72
N THR A 1255 47.01 45.71 59.46
CA THR A 1255 48.39 45.50 59.95
C THR A 1255 48.57 44.11 60.58
N THR A 1256 49.44 43.31 59.95
CA THR A 1256 50.43 42.36 60.51
C THR A 1256 50.05 41.42 61.67
N ASN A 1257 49.93 40.11 61.41
CA ASN A 1257 51.00 39.09 61.53
C ASN A 1257 50.53 37.75 60.96
#